data_AF-A0A440AS95-F1
#
_entry.id   AF-A0A440AS95-F1
#
_cell.length_a   1.000
_cell.length_b   1.000
_cell.length_c   1.000
_cell.angle_alpha   90.00
_cell.angle_beta   90.00
_cell.angle_gamma   90.00
#
_symmetry.space_group_name_H-M   'P 1'
#
loop_
_entity.id
_entity.type
_entity.pdbx_description
1 polymer ?
#
loop_
_entity_poly.entity_id
_entity_poly.type
_entity_poly.pdbx_seq_one_letter_code
_entity_poly.pdbx_strand_id
1 'polypeptide(L)'
;MRDTASGPRVLLKRLRELMQEPLEPQERLDRIVRDIAANMVAEVCSLYVLRADSVLELYATEGLNPTAVHLAQLRLGEGLVGTIAASARPLNLSNAQEHPAFAYLPETGEEIYNSFLGVPVLRAGRTLGVLVVQNKTMRHYRDDEVEALETTAMVIAEMIATGDLARLTRPGLELDLRRPVSFTGLSFNEGVGLGHVVLHEPRIVVTNLFNEDSDEEIRRLDTSLGSLRLSIDDMLERREVAFEGEHRQVLEAYRMFANDSGWVRRLEEAIRNGLTAEAAVEKVQSDMRARMLHMTDPYLRERMSDFDDLANRLLRQLMGRGPDDVAASLPKDAIIVARSMGAAELLDYPRDKLRGLVLEDGAATSHVVIVARAMGIPVAGQMRGAVSMAENGDAIIVDGEEGAIHLRPQPDLEAAYAEKVRFRARRQEVYRELRKKPSVTKDGVQVDLLMNAGLAVDLPQLAEAGAAGIGLFRTELQFMVASTFPRAEAQERLYRDVLDAARGKPVTFRTIDIGGDKVLPYFKDTIQEENPALGWRAIRLTLDRPGLLRTQIRALLKACGGRELKLMLPMVTELGEIAQAREIIDREVRHLSRFAHHLPTSLKLGAMLEVPSLLFQLDELMKAVDFVSVGSNDLFQFVMAVDRGNTQLSDRFDALSTPFLRVLKQIADAGVRNQTSVTLCGELAGKPISAMALIGLGYRSISMSPASIGPVKAMLTELPLAELETFFDDNLMAPAHGLPMRALLQAFADDRSIPL
;
A
#
# COMPACT_ATOMS: atom_id res chain seq x y z
N MET A 1 -46.04 -0.60 38.60
CA MET A 1 -45.04 -0.46 37.52
C MET A 1 -43.68 -0.75 38.13
N ARG A 2 -43.08 -1.90 37.81
CA ARG A 2 -41.69 -2.20 38.17
C ARG A 2 -40.78 -1.59 37.11
N ASP A 3 -39.73 -0.94 37.55
CA ASP A 3 -38.74 -0.22 36.75
C ASP A 3 -37.99 -1.18 35.80
N THR A 4 -38.23 -1.10 34.50
CA THR A 4 -37.57 -1.92 33.47
C THR A 4 -36.19 -1.40 33.06
N ALA A 5 -35.77 -0.24 33.57
CA ALA A 5 -34.50 0.41 33.21
C ALA A 5 -33.23 -0.21 33.86
N SER A 6 -33.34 -1.27 34.65
CA SER A 6 -32.18 -1.90 35.33
C SER A 6 -31.67 -3.21 34.72
N GLY A 7 -32.38 -3.79 33.73
CA GLY A 7 -32.10 -5.14 33.21
C GLY A 7 -30.70 -5.38 32.65
N PRO A 8 -30.16 -4.53 31.75
CA PRO A 8 -28.87 -4.80 31.07
C PRO A 8 -27.66 -4.74 32.01
N ARG A 9 -27.65 -3.77 32.93
CA ARG A 9 -26.56 -3.61 33.91
C ARG A 9 -26.53 -4.74 34.95
N VAL A 10 -27.70 -5.25 35.33
CA VAL A 10 -27.82 -6.38 36.26
C VAL A 10 -27.38 -7.69 35.58
N LEU A 11 -27.75 -7.90 34.31
CA LEU A 11 -27.33 -9.04 33.51
C LEU A 11 -25.80 -9.10 33.35
N LEU A 12 -25.16 -7.99 32.97
CA LEU A 12 -23.70 -7.93 32.81
C LEU A 12 -22.95 -8.16 34.13
N LYS A 13 -23.49 -7.64 35.25
CA LYS A 13 -22.91 -7.89 36.58
C LYS A 13 -22.99 -9.38 36.96
N ARG A 14 -24.14 -10.01 36.74
CA ARG A 14 -24.33 -11.45 36.99
C ARG A 14 -23.46 -12.34 36.10
N LEU A 15 -23.33 -11.99 34.81
CA LEU A 15 -22.44 -12.71 33.90
C LEU A 15 -20.98 -12.63 34.36
N ARG A 16 -20.52 -11.46 34.82
CA ARG A 16 -19.17 -11.31 35.39
C ARG A 16 -18.99 -12.11 36.69
N GLU A 17 -20.01 -12.20 37.53
CA GLU A 17 -19.98 -13.02 38.76
C GLU A 17 -19.91 -14.52 38.41
N LEU A 18 -20.73 -15.00 37.47
CA LEU A 18 -20.72 -16.39 36.98
C LEU A 18 -19.39 -16.79 36.31
N MET A 19 -18.69 -15.85 35.69
CA MET A 19 -17.35 -16.07 35.13
C MET A 19 -16.27 -16.29 36.21
N GLN A 20 -16.50 -15.81 37.43
CA GLN A 20 -15.56 -15.96 38.56
C GLN A 20 -15.86 -17.21 39.41
N GLU A 21 -17.00 -17.89 39.17
CA GLU A 21 -17.37 -19.11 39.87
C GLU A 21 -16.60 -20.34 39.29
N PRO A 22 -16.15 -21.27 40.15
CA PRO A 22 -15.46 -22.49 39.76
C PRO A 22 -16.47 -23.55 39.28
N LEU A 23 -17.13 -23.27 38.16
CA LEU A 23 -18.08 -24.19 37.51
C LEU A 23 -17.40 -24.94 36.36
N GLU A 24 -17.89 -26.14 36.07
CA GLU A 24 -17.52 -26.85 34.83
C GLU A 24 -18.02 -26.07 33.59
N PRO A 25 -17.28 -26.07 32.47
CA PRO A 25 -17.56 -25.18 31.34
C PRO A 25 -18.96 -25.31 30.74
N GLN A 26 -19.50 -26.54 30.67
CA GLN A 26 -20.85 -26.77 30.13
C GLN A 26 -21.93 -26.28 31.10
N GLU A 27 -21.76 -26.55 32.40
CA GLU A 27 -22.69 -26.07 33.43
C GLU A 27 -22.73 -24.54 33.46
N ARG A 28 -21.59 -23.89 33.22
CA ARG A 28 -21.51 -22.43 33.09
C ARG A 28 -22.31 -21.92 31.89
N LEU A 29 -22.14 -22.52 30.71
CA LEU A 29 -22.90 -22.17 29.51
C LEU A 29 -24.41 -22.34 29.72
N ASP A 30 -24.83 -23.44 30.33
CA ASP A 30 -26.25 -23.74 30.59
C ASP A 30 -26.87 -22.74 31.58
N ARG A 31 -26.09 -22.23 32.54
CA ARG A 31 -26.54 -21.15 33.45
C ARG A 31 -26.60 -19.79 32.76
N ILE A 32 -25.64 -19.50 31.88
CA ILE A 32 -25.60 -18.25 31.12
C ILE A 32 -26.84 -18.11 30.24
N VAL A 33 -27.19 -19.14 29.46
CA VAL A 33 -28.39 -19.09 28.59
C VAL A 33 -29.69 -18.97 29.40
N ARG A 34 -29.75 -19.61 30.57
CA ARG A 34 -30.88 -19.48 31.52
C ARG A 34 -31.05 -18.06 32.05
N ASP A 35 -29.96 -17.43 32.47
CA ASP A 35 -29.99 -16.06 32.99
C ASP A 35 -30.34 -15.05 31.88
N ILE A 36 -29.88 -15.28 30.65
CA ILE A 36 -30.23 -14.44 29.50
C ILE A 36 -31.72 -14.58 29.18
N ALA A 37 -32.26 -15.80 29.12
CA ALA A 37 -33.68 -16.05 28.88
C ALA A 37 -34.55 -15.35 29.94
N ALA A 38 -34.19 -15.48 31.22
CA ALA A 38 -34.92 -14.85 32.32
C ALA A 38 -34.89 -13.31 32.27
N ASN A 39 -33.73 -12.72 31.95
CA ASN A 39 -33.59 -11.25 31.88
C ASN A 39 -34.26 -10.66 30.63
N MET A 40 -34.25 -11.38 29.51
CA MET A 40 -34.90 -10.93 28.26
C MET A 40 -36.40 -11.21 28.22
N VAL A 41 -36.91 -11.91 29.24
CA VAL A 41 -38.30 -12.41 29.27
C VAL A 41 -38.57 -13.22 27.99
N ALA A 42 -37.61 -14.09 27.66
CA ALA A 42 -37.65 -14.98 26.51
C ALA A 42 -37.91 -16.41 26.98
N GLU A 43 -38.77 -17.15 26.28
CA GLU A 43 -38.97 -18.58 26.56
C GLU A 43 -37.81 -19.44 26.06
N VAL A 44 -37.01 -18.93 25.11
CA VAL A 44 -35.83 -19.60 24.59
C VAL A 44 -34.60 -18.69 24.63
N CYS A 45 -33.46 -19.26 25.02
CA CYS A 45 -32.14 -18.72 24.71
C CYS A 45 -31.20 -19.84 24.30
N SER A 46 -30.49 -19.68 23.17
CA SER A 46 -29.63 -20.71 22.59
C SER A 46 -28.31 -20.12 22.12
N LEU A 47 -27.22 -20.85 22.37
CA LEU A 47 -25.87 -20.49 21.91
C LEU A 47 -25.38 -21.51 20.89
N TYR A 48 -25.11 -21.03 19.68
CA TYR A 48 -24.45 -21.78 18.63
C TYR A 48 -23.00 -21.36 18.51
N VAL A 49 -22.07 -22.32 18.43
CA VAL A 49 -20.63 -22.06 18.29
C VAL A 49 -20.16 -22.50 16.91
N LEU A 50 -19.40 -21.63 16.23
CA LEU A 50 -18.88 -21.88 14.90
C LEU A 50 -17.62 -22.74 14.97
N ARG A 51 -17.69 -23.92 14.36
CA ARG A 51 -16.57 -24.86 14.26
C ARG A 51 -15.64 -24.53 13.09
N ALA A 52 -14.46 -25.16 13.11
CA ALA A 52 -13.44 -24.98 12.07
C ALA A 52 -13.89 -25.46 10.67
N ASP A 53 -14.82 -26.40 10.57
CA ASP A 53 -15.43 -26.87 9.33
C ASP A 53 -16.58 -25.97 8.83
N SER A 54 -16.70 -24.76 9.39
CA SER A 54 -17.75 -23.78 9.05
C SER A 54 -19.17 -24.27 9.36
N VAL A 55 -19.29 -25.16 10.35
CA VAL A 55 -20.56 -25.66 10.89
C VAL A 55 -20.83 -25.02 12.26
N LEU A 56 -22.01 -24.45 12.43
CA LEU A 56 -22.55 -23.98 13.69
C LEU A 56 -23.18 -25.16 14.42
N GLU A 57 -22.76 -25.41 15.65
CA GLU A 57 -23.29 -26.48 16.50
C GLU A 57 -23.96 -25.85 17.72
N LEU A 58 -25.09 -26.40 18.16
CA LEU A 58 -25.78 -25.94 19.36
C LEU A 58 -25.04 -26.41 20.62
N TYR A 59 -24.50 -25.49 21.41
CA TYR A 59 -23.69 -25.80 22.61
C TYR A 59 -24.46 -25.65 23.91
N ALA A 60 -25.46 -24.77 23.97
CA ALA A 60 -26.32 -24.61 25.15
C ALA A 60 -27.67 -24.05 24.74
N THR A 61 -28.72 -24.45 25.46
CA THR A 61 -30.06 -23.92 25.26
C THR A 61 -30.87 -23.95 26.55
N GLU A 62 -31.72 -22.95 26.74
CA GLU A 62 -32.87 -22.95 27.63
C GLU A 62 -34.12 -22.88 26.74
N GLY A 63 -35.10 -23.76 26.95
CA GLY A 63 -36.41 -23.73 26.26
C GLY A 63 -36.53 -24.55 24.96
N LEU A 64 -35.44 -24.82 24.24
CA LEU A 64 -35.44 -25.84 23.16
C LEU A 64 -35.25 -27.24 23.75
N ASN A 65 -35.40 -28.27 22.91
CA ASN A 65 -35.16 -29.66 23.32
C ASN A 65 -33.71 -29.86 23.79
N PRO A 66 -33.46 -30.21 25.07
CA PRO A 66 -32.11 -30.38 25.60
C PRO A 66 -31.31 -31.49 24.90
N THR A 67 -31.98 -32.49 24.32
CA THR A 67 -31.29 -33.53 23.56
C THR A 67 -30.73 -33.04 22.22
N ALA A 68 -31.05 -31.82 21.79
CA ALA A 68 -30.50 -31.23 20.55
C ALA A 68 -29.10 -30.63 20.74
N VAL A 69 -28.66 -30.42 21.99
CA VAL A 69 -27.31 -29.91 22.29
C VAL A 69 -26.26 -30.91 21.78
N HIS A 70 -25.27 -30.41 21.04
CA HIS A 70 -24.25 -31.15 20.27
C HIS A 70 -24.76 -32.03 19.13
N LEU A 71 -26.06 -32.00 18.81
CA LEU A 71 -26.66 -32.74 17.69
C LEU A 71 -27.18 -31.81 16.58
N ALA A 72 -27.79 -30.69 16.94
CA ALA A 72 -28.27 -29.70 15.97
C ALA A 72 -27.08 -28.94 15.34
N GLN A 73 -27.01 -28.97 14.01
CA GLN A 73 -25.91 -28.40 13.22
C GLN A 73 -26.45 -27.63 12.01
N LEU A 74 -25.82 -26.48 11.71
CA LEU A 74 -26.16 -25.63 10.56
C LEU A 74 -24.88 -25.20 9.86
N ARG A 75 -24.87 -25.13 8.52
CA ARG A 75 -23.73 -24.55 7.80
C ARG A 75 -23.77 -23.03 7.87
N LEU A 76 -22.61 -22.40 7.67
CA LEU A 76 -22.54 -20.95 7.48
C LEU A 76 -23.45 -20.52 6.32
N GLY A 77 -24.32 -19.53 6.54
CA GLY A 77 -25.34 -19.07 5.58
C GLY A 77 -26.63 -19.90 5.53
N GLU A 78 -26.72 -21.00 6.29
CA GLU A 78 -27.92 -21.85 6.36
C GLU A 78 -28.80 -21.46 7.56
N GLY A 79 -30.10 -21.21 7.31
CA GLY A 79 -31.01 -20.76 8.36
C GLY A 79 -30.75 -19.32 8.82
N LEU A 80 -31.58 -18.83 9.75
CA LEU A 80 -31.40 -17.51 10.35
C LEU A 80 -30.07 -17.41 11.11
N VAL A 81 -29.71 -18.47 11.83
CA VAL A 81 -28.46 -18.57 12.60
C VAL A 81 -27.24 -18.56 11.68
N GLY A 82 -27.22 -19.35 10.61
CA GLY A 82 -26.13 -19.32 9.63
C GLY A 82 -26.03 -17.99 8.89
N THR A 83 -27.16 -17.33 8.63
CA THR A 83 -27.19 -15.99 8.01
C THR A 83 -26.56 -14.92 8.91
N ILE A 84 -26.86 -14.93 10.20
CA ILE A 84 -26.22 -14.04 11.19
C ILE A 84 -24.71 -14.31 11.23
N ALA A 85 -24.32 -15.58 11.27
CA ALA A 85 -22.91 -15.94 11.34
C ALA A 85 -22.11 -15.48 10.11
N ALA A 86 -22.69 -15.60 8.92
CA ALA A 86 -22.08 -15.19 7.66
C ALA A 86 -22.03 -13.66 7.49
N SER A 87 -23.09 -12.96 7.90
CA SER A 87 -23.20 -11.50 7.73
C SER A 87 -22.54 -10.69 8.86
N ALA A 88 -22.29 -11.33 10.01
CA ALA A 88 -21.84 -10.68 11.24
C ALA A 88 -22.75 -9.51 11.67
N ARG A 89 -24.06 -9.63 11.40
CA ARG A 89 -25.07 -8.62 11.74
C ARG A 89 -26.24 -9.25 12.50
N PRO A 90 -26.82 -8.53 13.49
CA PRO A 90 -27.99 -9.02 14.21
C PRO A 90 -29.23 -9.10 13.31
N LEU A 91 -30.15 -9.99 13.65
CA LEU A 91 -31.46 -10.15 13.03
C LEU A 91 -32.54 -10.11 14.12
N ASN A 92 -33.47 -9.16 14.01
CA ASN A 92 -34.59 -8.96 14.93
C ASN A 92 -35.92 -9.04 14.17
N LEU A 93 -36.62 -10.16 14.34
CA LEU A 93 -37.80 -10.52 13.56
C LEU A 93 -38.99 -10.77 14.50
N SER A 94 -40.12 -10.14 14.22
CA SER A 94 -41.38 -10.39 14.93
C SER A 94 -42.04 -11.70 14.55
N ASN A 95 -41.77 -12.18 13.33
CA ASN A 95 -42.13 -13.49 12.82
C ASN A 95 -40.96 -14.10 12.04
N ALA A 96 -40.30 -15.10 12.63
CA ALA A 96 -39.16 -15.79 12.07
C ALA A 96 -39.52 -16.67 10.86
N GLN A 97 -40.71 -17.28 10.88
CA GLN A 97 -41.14 -18.28 9.89
C GLN A 97 -41.43 -17.66 8.51
N GLU A 98 -41.71 -16.36 8.46
CA GLU A 98 -41.92 -15.62 7.20
C GLU A 98 -40.61 -15.19 6.52
N HIS A 99 -39.47 -15.33 7.20
CA HIS A 99 -38.20 -14.87 6.66
C HIS A 99 -37.65 -15.86 5.61
N PRO A 100 -37.19 -15.39 4.42
CA PRO A 100 -36.74 -16.27 3.33
C PRO A 100 -35.59 -17.23 3.68
N ALA A 101 -34.77 -16.85 4.67
CA ALA A 101 -33.65 -17.65 5.16
C ALA A 101 -34.03 -18.56 6.35
N PHE A 102 -35.32 -18.69 6.71
CA PHE A 102 -35.74 -19.60 7.77
C PHE A 102 -35.52 -21.05 7.33
N ALA A 103 -34.77 -21.81 8.13
CA ALA A 103 -34.54 -23.23 7.93
C ALA A 103 -35.02 -23.96 9.19
N TYR A 104 -35.87 -24.97 9.00
CA TYR A 104 -36.50 -25.70 10.10
C TYR A 104 -35.62 -26.87 10.55
N LEU A 105 -35.30 -26.94 11.84
CA LEU A 105 -34.59 -28.07 12.47
C LEU A 105 -35.55 -28.90 13.35
N PRO A 106 -36.10 -30.02 12.86
CA PRO A 106 -37.09 -30.84 13.59
C PRO A 106 -36.64 -31.30 14.99
N GLU A 107 -35.34 -31.51 15.18
CA GLU A 107 -34.73 -31.96 16.43
C GLU A 107 -34.78 -30.91 17.55
N THR A 108 -34.95 -29.62 17.23
CA THR A 108 -34.91 -28.51 18.19
C THR A 108 -36.27 -28.19 18.84
N GLY A 109 -37.38 -28.54 18.17
CA GLY A 109 -38.74 -28.23 18.64
C GLY A 109 -39.11 -26.74 18.55
N GLU A 110 -38.51 -26.00 17.61
CA GLU A 110 -38.63 -24.54 17.52
C GLU A 110 -39.93 -24.03 16.85
N GLU A 111 -40.79 -24.92 16.34
CA GLU A 111 -41.97 -24.59 15.52
C GLU A 111 -43.04 -23.74 16.22
N ILE A 112 -43.05 -23.76 17.56
CA ILE A 112 -44.03 -23.05 18.37
C ILE A 112 -43.63 -21.59 18.67
N TYR A 113 -42.43 -21.17 18.27
CA TYR A 113 -41.91 -19.82 18.50
C TYR A 113 -42.08 -18.93 17.26
N ASN A 114 -42.46 -17.68 17.49
CA ASN A 114 -42.78 -16.72 16.44
C ASN A 114 -41.70 -15.65 16.32
N SER A 115 -41.34 -14.97 17.41
CA SER A 115 -40.31 -13.92 17.35
C SER A 115 -38.91 -14.47 17.54
N PHE A 116 -37.93 -13.82 16.90
CA PHE A 116 -36.53 -14.23 16.88
C PHE A 116 -35.64 -12.99 16.95
N LEU A 117 -34.74 -12.98 17.92
CA LEU A 117 -33.60 -12.07 17.96
C LEU A 117 -32.32 -12.88 18.03
N GLY A 118 -31.47 -12.74 17.03
CA GLY A 118 -30.15 -13.36 17.01
C GLY A 118 -29.06 -12.34 16.81
N VAL A 119 -27.98 -12.45 17.57
CA VAL A 119 -26.82 -11.56 17.53
C VAL A 119 -25.54 -12.37 17.34
N PRO A 120 -24.56 -11.86 16.57
CA PRO A 120 -23.30 -12.56 16.37
C PRO A 120 -22.43 -12.48 17.62
N VAL A 121 -21.77 -13.59 17.96
CA VAL A 121 -20.73 -13.63 19.00
C VAL A 121 -19.41 -13.31 18.32
N LEU A 122 -18.91 -12.07 18.50
CA LEU A 122 -17.77 -11.54 17.76
C LEU A 122 -16.54 -11.32 18.65
N ARG A 123 -15.35 -11.64 18.12
CA ARG A 123 -14.06 -11.23 18.72
C ARG A 123 -13.12 -10.72 17.64
N ALA A 124 -12.54 -9.54 17.84
CA ALA A 124 -11.62 -8.90 16.88
C ALA A 124 -12.13 -8.86 15.42
N GLY A 125 -13.46 -8.81 15.22
CA GLY A 125 -14.11 -8.82 13.90
C GLY A 125 -14.38 -10.20 13.29
N ARG A 126 -14.08 -11.30 14.00
CA ARG A 126 -14.41 -12.68 13.60
C ARG A 126 -15.65 -13.20 14.34
N THR A 127 -16.55 -13.85 13.61
CA THR A 127 -17.69 -14.59 14.20
C THR A 127 -17.21 -15.90 14.84
N LEU A 128 -17.42 -16.03 16.14
CA LEU A 128 -17.19 -17.25 16.92
C LEU A 128 -18.46 -18.09 17.09
N GLY A 129 -19.63 -17.49 16.89
CA GLY A 129 -20.91 -18.14 17.09
C GLY A 129 -22.07 -17.17 16.96
N VAL A 130 -23.26 -17.61 17.37
CA VAL A 130 -24.49 -16.82 17.35
C VAL A 130 -25.28 -17.09 18.63
N LEU A 131 -25.73 -16.04 19.29
CA LEU A 131 -26.60 -16.09 20.45
C LEU A 131 -28.02 -15.72 20.00
N VAL A 132 -29.00 -16.54 20.38
CA VAL A 132 -30.38 -16.45 19.89
C VAL A 132 -31.35 -16.42 21.07
N VAL A 133 -32.40 -15.59 20.98
CA VAL A 133 -33.56 -15.60 21.89
C VAL A 133 -34.87 -15.60 21.09
N GLN A 134 -35.88 -16.33 21.57
CA GLN A 134 -37.18 -16.48 20.88
C GLN A 134 -38.35 -16.39 21.87
N ASN A 135 -39.52 -15.93 21.38
CA ASN A 135 -40.77 -15.99 22.13
C ASN A 135 -41.91 -16.66 21.33
N LYS A 136 -42.86 -17.26 22.06
CA LYS A 136 -44.10 -17.80 21.48
C LYS A 136 -45.01 -16.70 20.94
N THR A 137 -45.03 -15.53 21.59
CA THR A 137 -45.77 -14.37 21.11
C THR A 137 -44.99 -13.64 20.02
N MET A 138 -45.70 -13.10 19.02
CA MET A 138 -45.12 -12.15 18.08
C MET A 138 -44.74 -10.87 18.82
N ARG A 139 -43.44 -10.68 19.00
CA ARG A 139 -42.83 -9.58 19.74
C ARG A 139 -41.73 -8.98 18.88
N HIS A 140 -41.62 -7.65 18.89
CA HIS A 140 -40.45 -6.96 18.37
C HIS A 140 -39.58 -6.52 19.54
N TYR A 141 -38.30 -6.91 19.54
CA TYR A 141 -37.35 -6.49 20.57
C TYR A 141 -36.96 -5.03 20.34
N ARG A 142 -36.88 -4.24 21.42
CA ARG A 142 -36.48 -2.84 21.33
C ARG A 142 -34.95 -2.71 21.18
N ASP A 143 -34.48 -1.59 20.65
CA ASP A 143 -33.04 -1.38 20.37
C ASP A 143 -32.14 -1.56 21.61
N ASP A 144 -32.63 -1.17 22.79
CA ASP A 144 -31.93 -1.36 24.07
C ASP A 144 -31.85 -2.84 24.49
N GLU A 145 -32.81 -3.67 24.05
CA GLU A 145 -32.78 -5.12 24.26
C GLU A 145 -31.81 -5.81 23.29
N VAL A 146 -31.74 -5.32 22.04
CA VAL A 146 -30.76 -5.79 21.04
C VAL A 146 -29.34 -5.48 21.51
N GLU A 147 -29.09 -4.23 21.93
CA GLU A 147 -27.78 -3.78 22.42
C GLU A 147 -27.36 -4.57 23.69
N ALA A 148 -28.30 -4.86 24.58
CA ALA A 148 -28.04 -5.68 25.77
C ALA A 148 -27.62 -7.12 25.41
N LEU A 149 -28.26 -7.71 24.40
CA LEU A 149 -27.93 -9.06 23.93
C LEU A 149 -26.58 -9.07 23.18
N GLU A 150 -26.29 -8.06 22.37
CA GLU A 150 -24.98 -7.89 21.70
C GLU A 150 -23.84 -7.71 22.72
N THR A 151 -24.06 -6.91 23.77
CA THR A 151 -23.07 -6.74 24.85
C THR A 151 -22.83 -8.04 25.60
N THR A 152 -23.89 -8.83 25.81
CA THR A 152 -23.80 -10.17 26.40
C THR A 152 -23.03 -11.14 25.51
N ALA A 153 -23.29 -11.13 24.20
CA ALA A 153 -22.59 -11.94 23.22
C ALA A 153 -21.08 -11.61 23.18
N MET A 154 -20.70 -10.34 23.34
CA MET A 154 -19.30 -9.94 23.45
C MET A 154 -18.60 -10.54 24.68
N VAL A 155 -19.27 -10.59 25.83
CA VAL A 155 -18.71 -11.22 27.04
C VAL A 155 -18.53 -12.73 26.85
N ILE A 156 -19.51 -13.39 26.20
CA ILE A 156 -19.43 -14.82 25.85
C ILE A 156 -18.28 -15.08 24.86
N ALA A 157 -18.04 -14.17 23.91
CA ALA A 157 -16.95 -14.29 22.94
C ALA A 157 -15.57 -14.38 23.61
N GLU A 158 -15.35 -13.60 24.67
CA GLU A 158 -14.09 -13.64 25.41
C GLU A 158 -13.93 -14.97 26.16
N MET A 159 -15.01 -15.51 26.73
CA MET A 159 -15.00 -16.82 27.40
C MET A 159 -14.70 -17.99 26.43
N ILE A 160 -15.25 -17.95 25.21
CA ILE A 160 -14.93 -18.95 24.18
C ILE A 160 -13.44 -18.88 23.83
N ALA A 161 -12.87 -17.68 23.80
CA ALA A 161 -11.49 -17.45 23.40
C ALA A 161 -10.44 -17.74 24.49
N THR A 162 -10.77 -17.61 25.78
CA THR A 162 -9.85 -17.92 26.88
C THR A 162 -9.64 -19.42 27.12
N GLY A 163 -10.26 -20.28 26.32
CA GLY A 163 -10.00 -21.73 26.31
C GLY A 163 -10.80 -22.55 27.32
N ASP A 164 -11.79 -21.96 28.01
CA ASP A 164 -12.65 -22.71 28.94
C ASP A 164 -13.48 -23.79 28.23
N LEU A 165 -13.86 -23.57 26.96
CA LEU A 165 -14.53 -24.58 26.13
C LEU A 165 -13.58 -25.66 25.56
N ALA A 166 -12.26 -25.47 25.61
CA ALA A 166 -11.31 -26.42 25.01
C ALA A 166 -11.30 -27.79 25.71
N ARG A 167 -11.92 -27.90 26.90
CA ARG A 167 -12.08 -29.17 27.64
C ARG A 167 -13.33 -29.96 27.27
N LEU A 168 -14.27 -29.36 26.53
CA LEU A 168 -15.55 -29.99 26.14
C LEU A 168 -15.51 -30.65 24.75
N THR A 169 -14.46 -30.41 23.96
CA THR A 169 -14.34 -30.91 22.59
C THR A 169 -13.72 -32.31 22.54
N ARG A 170 -14.30 -33.19 21.71
CA ARG A 170 -13.73 -34.52 21.42
C ARG A 170 -12.34 -34.39 20.77
N PRO A 171 -11.39 -35.31 21.01
CA PRO A 171 -10.05 -35.26 20.43
C PRO A 171 -10.10 -35.23 18.89
N GLY A 172 -9.49 -34.21 18.27
CA GLY A 172 -9.49 -33.98 16.80
C GLY A 172 -10.11 -32.66 16.34
N LEU A 173 -10.65 -31.86 17.26
CA LEU A 173 -11.34 -30.58 17.01
C LEU A 173 -10.56 -29.38 17.58
N GLU A 174 -9.29 -29.24 17.22
CA GLU A 174 -8.54 -28.01 17.52
C GLU A 174 -8.88 -26.92 16.47
N LEU A 175 -9.21 -25.71 16.93
CA LEU A 175 -9.02 -24.48 16.15
C LEU A 175 -7.51 -24.27 15.99
N ASP A 176 -6.89 -25.03 15.08
CA ASP A 176 -5.43 -25.08 14.94
C ASP A 176 -4.91 -23.85 14.20
N LEU A 177 -4.78 -22.74 14.95
CA LEU A 177 -4.15 -21.49 14.52
C LEU A 177 -2.64 -21.63 14.28
N ARG A 178 -2.03 -22.80 14.53
CA ARG A 178 -0.58 -23.03 14.43
C ARG A 178 -0.14 -23.70 13.14
N ARG A 179 -1.05 -23.98 12.21
CA ARG A 179 -0.68 -24.56 10.91
C ARG A 179 0.08 -23.57 10.02
N PRO A 180 0.96 -24.06 9.13
CA PRO A 180 1.52 -23.26 8.05
C PRO A 180 0.40 -22.71 7.16
N VAL A 181 0.43 -21.40 6.89
CA VAL A 181 -0.54 -20.74 6.01
C VAL A 181 0.21 -19.79 5.08
N SER A 182 -0.22 -19.74 3.83
CA SER A 182 0.34 -18.80 2.84
C SER A 182 -0.76 -17.88 2.32
N PHE A 183 -0.41 -16.62 2.09
CA PHE A 183 -1.30 -15.62 1.49
C PHE A 183 -0.63 -15.03 0.25
N THR A 184 -1.47 -14.61 -0.69
CA THR A 184 -1.05 -13.93 -1.91
C THR A 184 -1.82 -12.62 -2.00
N GLY A 185 -1.12 -11.57 -2.42
CA GLY A 185 -1.64 -10.22 -2.55
C GLY A 185 -0.88 -9.48 -3.64
N LEU A 186 -0.52 -8.22 -3.38
CA LEU A 186 0.25 -7.38 -4.30
C LEU A 186 1.66 -7.13 -3.79
N SER A 187 2.61 -7.09 -4.73
CA SER A 187 3.96 -6.58 -4.49
C SER A 187 3.92 -5.05 -4.39
N PHE A 188 4.34 -4.50 -3.24
CA PHE A 188 4.49 -3.07 -3.05
C PHE A 188 5.96 -2.64 -2.94
N ASN A 189 6.86 -3.50 -2.48
CA ASN A 189 8.30 -3.29 -2.62
C ASN A 189 9.02 -4.64 -2.72
N GLU A 190 9.92 -4.75 -3.68
CA GLU A 190 10.69 -5.96 -3.92
C GLU A 190 11.63 -6.31 -2.76
N GLY A 191 11.95 -7.58 -2.62
CA GLY A 191 12.84 -8.09 -1.58
C GLY A 191 12.29 -9.36 -0.95
N VAL A 192 13.12 -10.03 -0.17
CA VAL A 192 12.70 -11.18 0.64
C VAL A 192 13.08 -10.90 2.09
N GLY A 193 12.09 -10.95 2.97
CA GLY A 193 12.25 -10.82 4.41
C GLY A 193 12.01 -12.16 5.08
N LEU A 194 12.96 -12.63 5.89
CA LEU A 194 12.76 -13.76 6.81
C LEU A 194 12.87 -13.23 8.23
N GLY A 195 11.96 -13.65 9.09
CA GLY A 195 11.92 -13.16 10.45
C GLY A 195 10.69 -13.60 11.23
N HIS A 196 10.32 -12.81 12.23
CA HIS A 196 9.25 -13.11 13.16
C HIS A 196 8.16 -12.03 13.13
N VAL A 197 6.92 -12.45 13.18
CA VAL A 197 5.74 -11.58 13.20
C VAL A 197 5.78 -10.66 14.40
N VAL A 198 5.61 -9.38 14.13
CA VAL A 198 5.22 -8.36 15.12
C VAL A 198 3.92 -7.76 14.64
N LEU A 199 2.82 -8.14 15.29
CA LEU A 199 1.50 -7.59 15.05
C LEU A 199 1.50 -6.13 15.48
N HIS A 200 1.16 -5.27 14.53
CA HIS A 200 0.88 -3.89 14.81
C HIS A 200 -0.60 -3.75 15.16
N GLU A 201 -0.87 -3.45 16.42
CA GLU A 201 -2.22 -3.16 16.93
C GLU A 201 -2.40 -1.65 17.06
N PRO A 202 -3.07 -0.98 16.10
CA PRO A 202 -3.32 0.46 16.19
C PRO A 202 -4.38 0.80 17.24
N ARG A 203 -5.23 -0.16 17.64
CA ARG A 203 -6.37 0.07 18.53
C ARG A 203 -6.01 -0.16 19.98
N ILE A 204 -5.89 0.94 20.70
CA ILE A 204 -5.91 0.98 22.15
C ILE A 204 -7.36 0.90 22.63
N VAL A 205 -7.65 -0.07 23.49
CA VAL A 205 -8.95 -0.14 24.18
C VAL A 205 -8.86 0.67 25.46
N VAL A 206 -9.57 1.80 25.51
CA VAL A 206 -9.72 2.59 26.74
C VAL A 206 -10.69 1.84 27.66
N THR A 207 -10.16 1.27 28.75
CA THR A 207 -10.95 0.45 29.68
C THR A 207 -11.65 1.28 30.77
N ASN A 208 -11.16 2.49 31.04
CA ASN A 208 -11.71 3.38 32.06
C ASN A 208 -12.04 4.75 31.46
N LEU A 209 -13.32 5.13 31.52
CA LEU A 209 -13.86 6.29 30.79
C LEU A 209 -14.00 7.54 31.65
N PHE A 210 -14.17 7.40 32.97
CA PHE A 210 -14.50 8.49 33.87
C PHE A 210 -13.37 8.77 34.84
N ASN A 211 -13.08 10.04 35.06
CA ASN A 211 -12.09 10.48 36.04
C ASN A 211 -12.72 10.79 37.41
N GLU A 212 -11.92 10.67 38.47
CA GLU A 212 -12.27 11.12 39.82
C GLU A 212 -11.59 12.45 40.16
N ASP A 213 -10.44 12.74 39.55
CA ASP A 213 -9.67 13.97 39.70
C ASP A 213 -9.26 14.50 38.32
N SER A 214 -9.89 15.59 37.90
CA SER A 214 -9.59 16.23 36.62
C SER A 214 -8.21 16.91 36.59
N ASP A 215 -7.70 17.40 37.74
CA ASP A 215 -6.41 18.08 37.78
C ASP A 215 -5.26 17.08 37.63
N GLU A 216 -5.41 15.87 38.16
CA GLU A 216 -4.44 14.79 37.96
C GLU A 216 -4.42 14.29 36.51
N GLU A 217 -5.59 14.11 35.90
CA GLU A 217 -5.67 13.71 34.49
C GLU A 217 -5.12 14.77 33.53
N ILE A 218 -5.29 16.06 33.84
CA ILE A 218 -4.65 17.16 33.09
C ILE A 218 -3.12 17.09 33.22
N ARG A 219 -2.57 16.83 34.42
CA ARG A 219 -1.12 16.66 34.61
C ARG A 219 -0.57 15.46 33.82
N ARG A 220 -1.30 14.34 33.80
CA ARG A 220 -0.95 13.16 32.99
C ARG A 220 -0.94 13.49 31.50
N LEU A 221 -1.95 14.20 31.02
CA LEU A 221 -2.05 14.66 29.64
C LEU A 221 -0.86 15.56 29.25
N ASP A 222 -0.53 16.55 30.08
CA ASP A 222 0.58 17.48 29.82
C ASP A 222 1.93 16.76 29.75
N THR A 223 2.16 15.80 30.65
CA THR A 223 3.39 14.99 30.67
C THR A 223 3.54 14.16 29.40
N SER A 224 2.45 13.52 28.94
CA SER A 224 2.43 12.75 27.70
C SER A 224 2.56 13.63 26.47
N LEU A 225 1.90 14.79 26.42
CA LEU A 225 2.08 15.75 25.32
C LEU A 225 3.51 16.28 25.23
N GLY A 226 4.16 16.54 26.37
CA GLY A 226 5.58 16.90 26.43
C GLY A 226 6.47 15.80 25.85
N SER A 227 6.23 14.55 26.24
CA SER A 227 6.98 13.38 25.76
C SER A 227 6.76 13.12 24.26
N LEU A 228 5.54 13.32 23.77
CA LEU A 228 5.19 13.23 22.36
C LEU A 228 5.94 14.26 21.52
N ARG A 229 5.97 15.53 21.98
CA ARG A 229 6.69 16.62 21.31
C ARG A 229 8.19 16.35 21.23
N LEU A 230 8.81 15.95 22.35
CA LEU A 230 10.23 15.60 22.39
C LEU A 230 10.56 14.44 21.44
N SER A 231 9.70 13.42 21.38
CA SER A 231 9.88 12.29 20.47
C SER A 231 9.80 12.71 18.99
N ILE A 232 8.89 13.62 18.64
CA ILE A 232 8.79 14.18 17.28
C ILE A 232 10.03 15.01 16.94
N ASP A 233 10.53 15.81 17.88
CA ASP A 233 11.73 16.63 17.69
C ASP A 233 12.98 15.76 17.52
N ASP A 234 13.15 14.69 18.32
CA ASP A 234 14.26 13.73 18.16
C ASP A 234 14.24 13.05 16.79
N MET A 235 13.06 12.65 16.29
CA MET A 235 12.91 12.10 14.93
C MET A 235 13.29 13.12 13.84
N LEU A 236 13.07 14.42 14.08
CA LEU A 236 13.45 15.50 13.17
C LEU A 236 14.95 15.86 13.24
N GLU A 237 15.63 15.56 14.35
CA GLU A 237 17.03 15.91 14.62
C GLU A 237 18.05 14.80 14.30
N ARG A 238 17.64 13.53 14.30
CA ARG A 238 18.52 12.38 13.97
C ARG A 238 19.15 12.55 12.58
N ARG A 239 20.44 12.93 12.53
CA ARG A 239 21.23 13.15 11.29
C ARG A 239 21.39 11.93 10.38
N GLU A 240 21.20 10.72 10.89
CA GLU A 240 21.17 9.48 10.09
C GLU A 240 19.85 9.30 9.33
N VAL A 241 18.83 10.11 9.66
CA VAL A 241 17.72 10.46 8.76
C VAL A 241 18.21 11.52 7.79
N ALA A 242 19.27 11.21 7.04
CA ALA A 242 19.67 11.95 5.84
C ALA A 242 18.72 11.59 4.69
N PHE A 243 17.43 11.85 4.87
CA PHE A 243 16.41 11.63 3.85
C PHE A 243 15.66 12.95 3.66
N GLU A 244 16.21 13.82 2.80
CA GLU A 244 15.54 15.04 2.36
C GLU A 244 14.35 14.69 1.45
N GLY A 245 13.15 15.16 1.83
CA GLY A 245 11.92 15.07 1.05
C GLY A 245 10.85 14.20 1.70
N GLU A 246 9.62 14.71 1.79
CA GLU A 246 8.38 14.04 2.24
C GLU A 246 8.27 13.67 3.72
N HIS A 247 9.11 12.77 4.24
CA HIS A 247 8.97 12.26 5.60
C HIS A 247 9.12 13.35 6.65
N ARG A 248 10.04 14.30 6.39
CA ARG A 248 10.16 15.51 7.21
C ARG A 248 8.89 16.37 7.18
N GLN A 249 8.19 16.48 6.05
CA GLN A 249 6.96 17.26 5.97
C GLN A 249 5.81 16.63 6.75
N VAL A 250 5.74 15.28 6.77
CA VAL A 250 4.81 14.53 7.63
C VAL A 250 5.14 14.78 9.10
N LEU A 251 6.41 14.65 9.50
CA LEU A 251 6.85 14.93 10.87
C LEU A 251 6.64 16.40 11.27
N GLU A 252 6.82 17.34 10.34
CA GLU A 252 6.51 18.76 10.54
C GLU A 252 5.01 19.00 10.72
N ALA A 253 4.15 18.30 9.96
CA ALA A 253 2.70 18.33 10.16
C ALA A 253 2.31 17.81 11.55
N TYR A 254 2.95 16.72 12.00
CA TYR A 254 2.73 16.15 13.32
C TYR A 254 3.17 17.13 14.40
N ARG A 255 4.32 17.80 14.22
CA ARG A 255 4.79 18.85 15.12
C ARG A 255 3.80 20.02 15.18
N MET A 256 3.21 20.41 14.06
CA MET A 256 2.19 21.46 14.02
C MET A 256 0.95 21.06 14.83
N PHE A 257 0.41 19.86 14.64
CA PHE A 257 -0.74 19.37 15.39
C PHE A 257 -0.45 19.18 16.88
N ALA A 258 0.72 18.62 17.23
CA ALA A 258 1.14 18.44 18.62
C ALA A 258 1.30 19.76 19.37
N ASN A 259 1.54 20.87 18.66
CA ASN A 259 1.63 22.23 19.20
C ASN A 259 0.34 23.05 19.01
N ASP A 260 -0.74 22.46 18.50
CA ASP A 260 -2.02 23.16 18.32
C ASP A 260 -2.70 23.37 19.67
N SER A 261 -2.69 24.63 20.14
CA SER A 261 -3.38 25.06 21.36
C SER A 261 -4.89 24.76 21.38
N GLY A 262 -5.56 24.73 20.23
CA GLY A 262 -6.97 24.39 20.10
C GLY A 262 -7.24 22.90 20.24
N TRP A 263 -6.30 22.04 19.84
CA TRP A 263 -6.40 20.60 20.10
C TRP A 263 -6.22 20.28 21.59
N VAL A 264 -5.16 20.83 22.21
CA VAL A 264 -4.89 20.66 23.65
C VAL A 264 -6.07 21.15 24.50
N ARG A 265 -6.61 22.34 24.20
CA ARG A 265 -7.77 22.87 24.91
C ARG A 265 -9.00 21.97 24.84
N ARG A 266 -9.28 21.34 23.69
CA ARG A 266 -10.41 20.40 23.55
C ARG A 266 -10.23 19.14 24.38
N LEU A 267 -8.99 18.65 24.50
CA LEU A 267 -8.66 17.52 25.37
C LEU A 267 -8.86 17.90 26.85
N GLU A 268 -8.35 19.05 27.28
CA GLU A 268 -8.55 19.56 28.64
C GLU A 268 -10.04 19.77 28.97
N GLU A 269 -10.81 20.34 28.05
CA GLU A 269 -12.26 20.50 28.22
C GLU A 269 -12.97 19.14 28.36
N ALA A 270 -12.58 18.14 27.59
CA ALA A 270 -13.11 16.79 27.71
C ALA A 270 -12.79 16.17 29.08
N ILE A 271 -11.56 16.36 29.59
CA ILE A 271 -11.15 15.89 30.92
C ILE A 271 -11.93 16.61 32.03
N ARG A 272 -12.05 17.95 31.97
CA ARG A 272 -12.82 18.74 32.95
C ARG A 272 -14.31 18.38 32.97
N ASN A 273 -14.82 17.81 31.89
CA ASN A 273 -16.19 17.28 31.81
C ASN A 273 -16.32 15.85 32.37
N GLY A 274 -15.28 15.32 33.03
CA GLY A 274 -15.31 14.07 33.77
C GLY A 274 -14.70 12.85 33.04
N LEU A 275 -13.96 13.04 31.95
CA LEU A 275 -13.32 11.95 31.20
C LEU A 275 -11.86 11.73 31.63
N THR A 276 -11.40 10.48 31.61
CA THR A 276 -9.95 10.18 31.69
C THR A 276 -9.19 10.78 30.51
N ALA A 277 -7.88 10.97 30.64
CA ALA A 277 -7.05 11.49 29.56
C ALA A 277 -7.14 10.62 28.29
N GLU A 278 -7.19 9.31 28.43
CA GLU A 278 -7.35 8.37 27.32
C GLU A 278 -8.72 8.52 26.64
N ALA A 279 -9.80 8.56 27.43
CA ALA A 279 -11.16 8.73 26.90
C ALA A 279 -11.35 10.11 26.26
N ALA A 280 -10.69 11.14 26.78
CA ALA A 280 -10.68 12.47 26.19
C ALA A 280 -10.02 12.49 24.80
N VAL A 281 -8.89 11.79 24.63
CA VAL A 281 -8.22 11.66 23.32
C VAL A 281 -9.10 10.90 22.33
N GLU A 282 -9.66 9.75 22.72
CA GLU A 282 -10.56 8.96 21.87
C GLU A 282 -11.80 9.75 21.44
N LYS A 283 -12.42 10.49 22.38
CA LYS A 283 -13.58 11.34 22.08
C LYS A 283 -13.22 12.45 21.10
N VAL A 284 -12.16 13.21 21.36
CA VAL A 284 -11.75 14.33 20.48
C VAL A 284 -11.38 13.82 19.08
N GLN A 285 -10.75 12.65 19.00
CA GLN A 285 -10.46 11.97 17.74
C GLN A 285 -11.74 11.60 16.98
N SER A 286 -12.70 10.97 17.65
CA SER A 286 -14.00 10.59 17.07
C SER A 286 -14.79 11.80 16.59
N ASP A 287 -14.86 12.87 17.39
CA ASP A 287 -15.53 14.14 17.04
C ASP A 287 -14.88 14.81 15.81
N MET A 288 -13.56 14.68 15.65
CA MET A 288 -12.85 15.22 14.48
C MET A 288 -13.09 14.36 13.24
N ARG A 289 -13.08 13.03 13.39
CA ARG A 289 -13.44 12.08 12.34
C ARG A 289 -14.87 12.29 11.82
N ALA A 290 -15.83 12.48 12.72
CA ALA A 290 -17.22 12.76 12.38
C ALA A 290 -17.38 14.04 11.54
N ARG A 291 -16.66 15.11 11.89
CA ARG A 291 -16.65 16.37 11.11
C ARG A 291 -16.00 16.21 9.73
N MET A 292 -15.01 15.33 9.63
CA MET A 292 -14.22 15.11 8.41
C MET A 292 -14.88 14.12 7.42
N LEU A 293 -15.76 13.23 7.89
CA LEU A 293 -16.51 12.29 7.03
C LEU A 293 -17.38 12.98 5.96
N HIS A 294 -17.73 14.25 6.17
CA HIS A 294 -18.47 15.07 5.22
C HIS A 294 -17.58 15.89 4.27
N MET A 295 -16.26 15.76 4.35
CA MET A 295 -15.30 16.49 3.51
C MET A 295 -14.86 15.64 2.32
N THR A 296 -15.08 16.17 1.11
CA THR A 296 -14.74 15.51 -0.15
C THR A 296 -13.27 15.63 -0.54
N ASP A 297 -12.54 16.58 0.05
CA ASP A 297 -11.14 16.89 -0.27
C ASP A 297 -10.17 15.76 0.15
N PRO A 298 -9.49 15.08 -0.80
CA PRO A 298 -8.51 14.03 -0.51
C PRO A 298 -7.34 14.50 0.36
N TYR A 299 -6.88 15.76 0.23
CA TYR A 299 -5.77 16.30 1.03
C TYR A 299 -6.15 16.36 2.52
N LEU A 300 -7.37 16.77 2.81
CA LEU A 300 -7.87 16.87 4.18
C LEU A 300 -8.14 15.46 4.77
N ARG A 301 -8.46 14.48 3.92
CA ARG A 301 -8.60 13.07 4.32
C ARG A 301 -7.25 12.45 4.69
N GLU A 302 -6.19 12.78 3.97
CA GLU A 302 -4.84 12.31 4.26
C GLU A 302 -4.25 12.97 5.51
N ARG A 303 -4.53 14.27 5.71
CA ARG A 303 -4.22 14.95 6.99
C ARG A 303 -5.03 14.42 8.17
N MET A 304 -6.21 13.82 7.91
CA MET A 304 -6.98 13.14 8.95
C MET A 304 -6.29 11.84 9.39
N SER A 305 -5.73 11.05 8.47
CA SER A 305 -4.92 9.89 8.86
C SER A 305 -3.69 10.31 9.68
N ASP A 306 -3.01 11.39 9.29
CA ASP A 306 -1.89 11.94 10.07
C ASP A 306 -2.28 12.32 11.50
N PHE A 307 -3.48 12.88 11.67
CA PHE A 307 -4.01 13.23 12.98
C PHE A 307 -4.44 11.99 13.78
N ASP A 308 -5.06 11.01 13.15
CA ASP A 308 -5.42 9.74 13.77
C ASP A 308 -4.18 9.02 14.32
N ASP A 309 -3.09 9.03 13.56
CA ASP A 309 -1.80 8.46 13.96
C ASP A 309 -1.23 9.18 15.18
N LEU A 310 -1.27 10.52 15.19
CA LEU A 310 -0.84 11.33 16.34
C LEU A 310 -1.67 11.05 17.60
N ALA A 311 -2.99 10.90 17.46
CA ALA A 311 -3.89 10.55 18.56
C ALA A 311 -3.60 9.15 19.11
N ASN A 312 -3.42 8.16 18.24
CA ASN A 312 -3.05 6.79 18.64
C ASN A 312 -1.68 6.76 19.34
N ARG A 313 -0.75 7.62 18.93
CA ARG A 313 0.56 7.76 19.58
C ARG A 313 0.45 8.39 20.97
N LEU A 314 -0.37 9.42 21.13
CA LEU A 314 -0.65 10.03 22.43
C LEU A 314 -1.30 9.02 23.39
N LEU A 315 -2.27 8.24 22.90
CA LEU A 315 -2.89 7.15 23.67
C LEU A 315 -1.87 6.12 24.15
N ARG A 316 -0.92 5.71 23.30
CA ARG A 316 0.16 4.78 23.67
C ARG A 316 1.01 5.32 24.81
N GLN A 317 1.36 6.61 24.76
CA GLN A 317 2.13 7.24 25.83
C GLN A 317 1.33 7.36 27.13
N LEU A 318 0.04 7.72 27.07
CA LEU A 318 -0.83 7.79 28.25
C LEU A 318 -0.97 6.45 28.98
N MET A 319 -0.96 5.34 28.23
CA MET A 319 -0.98 3.98 28.77
C MET A 319 0.37 3.46 29.26
N GLY A 320 1.43 4.26 29.20
CA GLY A 320 2.78 3.84 29.60
C GLY A 320 3.40 2.80 28.67
N ARG A 321 3.02 2.77 27.38
CA ARG A 321 3.64 1.95 26.34
C ARG A 321 4.41 2.86 25.38
N GLY A 322 5.53 3.39 25.85
CA GLY A 322 6.37 4.30 25.06
C GLY A 322 7.11 3.59 23.91
N PRO A 323 7.70 4.34 22.97
CA PRO A 323 8.56 3.78 21.91
C PRO A 323 9.69 2.89 22.45
N ASP A 324 10.23 3.24 23.62
CA ASP A 324 11.34 2.52 24.26
C ASP A 324 10.95 1.12 24.76
N ASP A 325 9.72 0.92 25.26
CA ASP A 325 9.21 -0.39 25.69
C ASP A 325 8.95 -1.32 24.49
N VAL A 326 8.50 -0.73 23.38
CA VAL A 326 8.32 -1.45 22.10
C VAL A 326 9.69 -1.83 21.53
N ALA A 327 10.68 -0.94 21.54
CA ALA A 327 12.02 -1.21 21.03
C ALA A 327 12.77 -2.29 21.84
N ALA A 328 12.56 -2.34 23.16
CA ALA A 328 13.17 -3.33 24.06
C ALA A 328 12.61 -4.75 23.87
N SER A 329 11.33 -4.88 23.49
CA SER A 329 10.66 -6.17 23.30
C SER A 329 10.73 -6.71 21.86
N LEU A 330 11.19 -5.90 20.90
CA LEU A 330 11.23 -6.29 19.50
C LEU A 330 12.33 -7.32 19.16
N PRO A 331 12.00 -8.41 18.43
CA PRO A 331 12.98 -9.33 17.88
C PRO A 331 13.92 -8.64 16.88
N LYS A 332 15.11 -9.20 16.67
CA LYS A 332 16.14 -8.63 15.76
C LYS A 332 15.78 -8.73 14.28
N ASP A 333 14.79 -9.54 13.96
CA ASP A 333 14.31 -9.88 12.63
C ASP A 333 12.80 -9.67 12.56
N ALA A 334 12.33 -8.51 13.01
CA ALA A 334 10.92 -8.19 13.06
C ALA A 334 10.32 -7.98 11.67
N ILE A 335 9.20 -8.64 11.40
CA ILE A 335 8.34 -8.40 10.25
C ILE A 335 7.02 -7.86 10.77
N ILE A 336 6.72 -6.62 10.41
CA ILE A 336 5.53 -5.94 10.91
C ILE A 336 4.32 -6.38 10.11
N VAL A 337 3.27 -6.85 10.79
CA VAL A 337 2.00 -7.25 10.17
C VAL A 337 0.92 -6.33 10.70
N ALA A 338 0.30 -5.56 9.81
CA ALA A 338 -0.70 -4.57 10.16
C ALA A 338 -1.92 -4.65 9.23
N ARG A 339 -3.10 -4.30 9.73
CA ARG A 339 -4.26 -4.11 8.86
C ARG A 339 -4.06 -2.87 8.00
N SER A 340 -3.82 -1.76 8.68
CA SER A 340 -3.36 -0.50 8.10
C SER A 340 -2.34 0.11 9.06
N MET A 341 -1.46 0.95 8.55
CA MET A 341 -0.39 1.59 9.33
C MET A 341 -0.04 2.96 8.74
N GLY A 342 0.25 3.91 9.62
CA GLY A 342 0.78 5.23 9.29
C GLY A 342 2.29 5.24 9.02
N ALA A 343 2.75 6.22 8.24
CA ALA A 343 4.17 6.38 7.91
C ALA A 343 5.07 6.60 9.13
N ALA A 344 4.61 7.40 10.09
CA ALA A 344 5.35 7.69 11.32
C ALA A 344 5.38 6.51 12.29
N GLU A 345 4.34 5.67 12.28
CA GLU A 345 4.28 4.48 13.12
C GLU A 345 5.36 3.47 12.70
N LEU A 346 5.64 3.37 11.39
CA LEU A 346 6.75 2.56 10.88
C LEU A 346 8.12 3.08 11.36
N LEU A 347 8.27 4.40 11.49
CA LEU A 347 9.51 5.04 11.95
C LEU A 347 9.79 4.83 13.45
N ASP A 348 8.76 4.52 14.23
CA ASP A 348 8.94 4.19 15.66
C ASP A 348 9.65 2.84 15.87
N TYR A 349 9.68 1.99 14.84
CA TYR A 349 10.39 0.72 14.90
C TYR A 349 11.88 0.90 14.55
N PRO A 350 12.80 0.26 15.31
CA PRO A 350 14.24 0.33 15.01
C PRO A 350 14.55 -0.26 13.63
N ARG A 351 15.09 0.57 12.72
CA ARG A 351 15.38 0.19 11.33
C ARG A 351 16.27 -1.05 11.22
N ASP A 352 17.24 -1.20 12.11
CA ASP A 352 18.19 -2.32 12.11
C ASP A 352 17.53 -3.67 12.41
N LYS A 353 16.36 -3.65 13.07
CA LYS A 353 15.57 -4.83 13.41
C LYS A 353 14.49 -5.18 12.38
N LEU A 354 14.10 -4.24 11.51
CA LEU A 354 13.03 -4.44 10.54
C LEU A 354 13.51 -5.28 9.33
N ARG A 355 12.75 -6.32 9.01
CA ARG A 355 13.01 -7.23 7.88
C ARG A 355 11.91 -7.28 6.83
N GLY A 356 10.75 -6.69 7.10
CA GLY A 356 9.65 -6.62 6.14
C GLY A 356 8.39 -5.97 6.72
N LEU A 357 7.46 -5.61 5.84
CA LEU A 357 6.16 -5.05 6.18
C LEU A 357 5.05 -5.77 5.40
N VAL A 358 3.99 -6.14 6.11
CA VAL A 358 2.80 -6.80 5.58
C VAL A 358 1.57 -5.96 5.90
N LEU A 359 0.80 -5.60 4.87
CA LEU A 359 -0.41 -4.77 5.01
C LEU A 359 -1.64 -5.53 4.46
N GLU A 360 -2.70 -5.65 5.27
CA GLU A 360 -4.00 -6.15 4.76
C GLU A 360 -4.66 -5.12 3.83
N ASP A 361 -4.62 -3.85 4.24
CA ASP A 361 -5.16 -2.70 3.53
C ASP A 361 -4.01 -1.73 3.21
N GLY A 362 -3.75 -1.53 1.93
CA GLY A 362 -2.72 -0.63 1.47
C GLY A 362 -2.75 -0.45 -0.04
N ALA A 363 -2.26 0.69 -0.50
CA ALA A 363 -2.02 0.97 -1.91
C ALA A 363 -0.53 1.20 -2.13
N ALA A 364 -0.03 0.91 -3.33
CA ALA A 364 1.37 1.12 -3.69
C ALA A 364 1.83 2.60 -3.55
N THR A 365 0.87 3.54 -3.56
CA THR A 365 1.09 4.99 -3.38
C THR A 365 0.94 5.46 -1.94
N SER A 366 0.61 4.59 -0.99
CA SER A 366 0.45 4.99 0.42
C SER A 366 1.78 5.43 1.04
N HIS A 367 1.75 6.45 1.90
CA HIS A 367 2.95 7.02 2.50
C HIS A 367 3.80 5.99 3.26
N VAL A 368 3.17 5.04 3.95
CA VAL A 368 3.88 3.95 4.64
C VAL A 368 4.67 3.07 3.66
N VAL A 369 4.14 2.81 2.46
CA VAL A 369 4.84 2.05 1.41
C VAL A 369 6.00 2.85 0.84
N ILE A 370 5.84 4.16 0.65
CA ILE A 370 6.92 5.05 0.19
C ILE A 370 8.07 5.06 1.21
N VAL A 371 7.77 5.20 2.51
CA VAL A 371 8.76 5.12 3.60
C VAL A 371 9.47 3.77 3.57
N ALA A 372 8.71 2.68 3.51
CA ALA A 372 9.25 1.32 3.52
C ALA A 372 10.17 1.04 2.31
N ARG A 373 9.81 1.56 1.13
CA ARG A 373 10.67 1.53 -0.07
C ARG A 373 11.99 2.26 0.17
N ALA A 374 11.94 3.47 0.73
CA ALA A 374 13.14 4.25 1.04
C ALA A 374 14.03 3.56 2.11
N MET A 375 13.41 2.85 3.07
CA MET A 375 14.13 2.06 4.07
C MET A 375 14.77 0.79 3.47
N GLY A 376 14.31 0.36 2.30
CA GLY A 376 14.79 -0.84 1.60
C GLY A 376 14.23 -2.15 2.16
N ILE A 377 13.07 -2.11 2.84
CA ILE A 377 12.43 -3.31 3.40
C ILE A 377 11.36 -3.85 2.43
N PRO A 378 11.24 -5.18 2.23
CA PRO A 378 10.22 -5.76 1.37
C PRO A 378 8.82 -5.46 1.90
N VAL A 379 7.89 -5.18 0.98
CA VAL A 379 6.51 -4.84 1.35
C VAL A 379 5.53 -5.67 0.52
N ALA A 380 4.67 -6.40 1.21
CA ALA A 380 3.61 -7.19 0.61
C ALA A 380 2.26 -6.64 1.11
N GLY A 381 1.39 -6.25 0.18
CA GLY A 381 0.15 -5.55 0.47
C GLY A 381 -1.09 -6.28 -0.03
N GLN A 382 -2.26 -5.80 0.37
CA GLN A 382 -3.56 -6.45 0.10
C GLN A 382 -3.65 -7.88 0.65
N MET A 383 -2.95 -8.15 1.76
CA MET A 383 -2.85 -9.47 2.39
C MET A 383 -4.04 -9.75 3.30
N ARG A 384 -5.24 -9.84 2.72
CA ARG A 384 -6.49 -10.01 3.48
C ARG A 384 -6.44 -11.24 4.38
N GLY A 385 -6.68 -11.04 5.67
CA GLY A 385 -6.71 -12.10 6.68
C GLY A 385 -5.36 -12.41 7.32
N ALA A 386 -4.26 -11.81 6.86
CA ALA A 386 -2.93 -12.03 7.42
C ALA A 386 -2.86 -11.66 8.91
N VAL A 387 -3.48 -10.55 9.34
CA VAL A 387 -3.48 -10.13 10.75
C VAL A 387 -4.27 -11.11 11.60
N SER A 388 -5.39 -11.62 11.09
CA SER A 388 -6.23 -12.57 11.84
C SER A 388 -5.63 -13.96 12.02
N MET A 389 -4.63 -14.31 11.22
CA MET A 389 -4.03 -15.65 11.16
C MET A 389 -2.60 -15.71 11.71
N ALA A 390 -2.02 -14.56 12.02
CA ALA A 390 -0.68 -14.42 12.57
C ALA A 390 -0.73 -14.17 14.08
N GLU A 391 0.21 -14.73 14.82
CA GLU A 391 0.47 -14.44 16.23
C GLU A 391 1.84 -13.77 16.39
N ASN A 392 2.01 -12.94 17.42
CA ASN A 392 3.32 -12.36 17.75
C ASN A 392 4.35 -13.47 17.97
N GLY A 393 5.49 -13.37 17.29
CA GLY A 393 6.59 -14.34 17.36
C GLY A 393 6.48 -15.51 16.37
N ASP A 394 5.45 -15.59 15.54
CA ASP A 394 5.40 -16.59 14.46
C ASP A 394 6.53 -16.37 13.46
N ALA A 395 7.16 -17.46 13.00
CA ALA A 395 8.07 -17.39 11.86
C ALA A 395 7.29 -16.96 10.61
N ILE A 396 7.80 -15.99 9.86
CA ILE A 396 7.18 -15.48 8.65
C ILE A 396 8.23 -15.20 7.58
N ILE A 397 7.88 -15.55 6.34
CA ILE A 397 8.61 -15.16 5.14
C ILE A 397 7.73 -14.17 4.37
N VAL A 398 8.31 -13.06 3.93
CA VAL A 398 7.69 -12.07 3.06
C VAL A 398 8.45 -12.07 1.74
N ASP A 399 7.79 -12.49 0.66
CA ASP A 399 8.27 -12.29 -0.71
C ASP A 399 7.59 -11.04 -1.28
N GLY A 400 8.32 -9.93 -1.22
CA GLY A 400 7.88 -8.66 -1.76
C GLY A 400 7.93 -8.58 -3.28
N GLU A 401 8.56 -9.53 -3.98
CA GLU A 401 8.59 -9.60 -5.45
C GLU A 401 7.34 -10.30 -5.99
N GLU A 402 7.01 -11.46 -5.43
CA GLU A 402 5.81 -12.21 -5.80
C GLU A 402 4.53 -11.68 -5.12
N GLY A 403 4.67 -10.82 -4.10
CA GLY A 403 3.54 -10.36 -3.31
C GLY A 403 2.93 -11.53 -2.53
N ALA A 404 3.77 -12.30 -1.85
CA ALA A 404 3.35 -13.46 -1.08
C ALA A 404 3.92 -13.43 0.33
N ILE A 405 3.21 -14.04 1.27
CA ILE A 405 3.71 -14.27 2.63
C ILE A 405 3.48 -15.73 3.04
N HIS A 406 4.38 -16.26 3.85
CA HIS A 406 4.27 -17.60 4.41
C HIS A 406 4.38 -17.51 5.94
N LEU A 407 3.28 -17.73 6.64
CA LEU A 407 3.23 -17.84 8.11
C LEU A 407 3.54 -19.28 8.52
N ARG A 408 4.41 -19.41 9.53
CA ARG A 408 4.89 -20.68 10.09
C ARG A 408 5.33 -21.65 8.97
N PRO A 409 6.25 -21.22 8.07
CA PRO A 409 6.65 -22.01 6.92
C PRO A 409 7.27 -23.34 7.35
N GLN A 410 7.13 -24.35 6.50
CA GLN A 410 7.85 -25.60 6.70
C GLN A 410 9.37 -25.39 6.53
N PRO A 411 10.23 -26.15 7.23
CA PRO A 411 11.69 -25.97 7.16
C PRO A 411 12.28 -26.02 5.75
N ASP A 412 11.72 -26.85 4.87
CA ASP A 412 12.16 -26.95 3.47
C ASP A 412 11.91 -25.64 2.69
N LEU A 413 10.78 -24.99 2.95
CA LEU A 413 10.42 -23.71 2.34
C LEU A 413 11.33 -22.60 2.88
N GLU A 414 11.58 -22.58 4.18
CA GLU A 414 12.49 -21.63 4.81
C GLU A 414 13.92 -21.75 4.25
N ALA A 415 14.42 -22.98 4.09
CA ALA A 415 15.73 -23.24 3.49
C ALA A 415 15.82 -22.76 2.04
N ALA A 416 14.78 -23.00 1.24
CA ALA A 416 14.72 -22.54 -0.15
C ALA A 416 14.79 -21.00 -0.26
N TYR A 417 14.03 -20.29 0.58
CA TYR A 417 14.06 -18.83 0.63
C TYR A 417 15.38 -18.27 1.19
N ALA A 418 15.97 -18.92 2.19
CA ALA A 418 17.27 -18.54 2.71
C ALA A 418 18.38 -18.65 1.63
N GLU A 419 18.35 -19.69 0.81
CA GLU A 419 19.25 -19.82 -0.35
C GLU A 419 18.93 -18.78 -1.44
N LYS A 420 17.66 -18.48 -1.72
CA LYS A 420 17.24 -17.37 -2.62
C LYS A 420 17.86 -16.05 -2.18
N VAL A 421 17.83 -15.73 -0.88
CA VAL A 421 18.45 -14.52 -0.32
C VAL A 421 19.98 -14.54 -0.45
N ARG A 422 20.64 -15.66 -0.13
CA ARG A 422 22.10 -15.78 -0.25
C ARG A 422 22.56 -15.64 -1.70
N PHE A 423 21.85 -16.26 -2.64
CA PHE A 423 22.12 -16.17 -4.06
C PHE A 423 21.98 -14.72 -4.56
N ARG A 424 20.94 -14.01 -4.13
CA ARG A 424 20.75 -12.58 -4.42
C ARG A 424 21.90 -11.73 -3.87
N ALA A 425 22.32 -11.96 -2.63
CA ALA A 425 23.43 -11.23 -2.02
C ALA A 425 24.74 -11.45 -2.80
N ARG A 426 25.04 -12.69 -3.22
CA ARG A 426 26.20 -13.01 -4.07
C ARG A 426 26.11 -12.30 -5.43
N ARG A 427 24.95 -12.31 -6.10
CA ARG A 427 24.75 -11.58 -7.36
C ARG A 427 24.95 -10.08 -7.19
N GLN A 428 24.48 -9.50 -6.07
CA GLN A 428 24.66 -8.08 -5.78
C GLN A 428 26.14 -7.70 -5.62
N GLU A 429 26.95 -8.57 -5.01
CA GLU A 429 28.40 -8.41 -4.90
C GLU A 429 29.04 -8.35 -6.30
N VAL A 430 28.70 -9.30 -7.18
CA VAL A 430 29.17 -9.34 -8.57
C VAL A 430 28.79 -8.05 -9.31
N TYR A 431 27.56 -7.55 -9.13
CA TYR A 431 27.11 -6.31 -9.76
C TYR A 431 27.87 -5.08 -9.26
N ARG A 432 28.26 -5.05 -7.97
CA ARG A 432 29.10 -3.97 -7.43
C ARG A 432 30.47 -3.94 -8.10
N GLU A 433 31.04 -5.09 -8.45
CA GLU A 433 32.30 -5.16 -9.21
C GLU A 433 32.14 -4.65 -10.64
N LEU A 434 31.00 -4.93 -11.28
CA LEU A 434 30.68 -4.44 -12.64
C LEU A 434 30.46 -2.92 -12.70
N ARG A 435 30.18 -2.26 -11.58
CA ARG A 435 29.91 -0.81 -11.50
C ARG A 435 30.93 0.04 -12.27
N LYS A 436 32.22 -0.26 -12.12
CA LYS A 436 33.33 0.50 -12.74
C LYS A 436 33.68 0.04 -14.15
N LYS A 437 33.13 -1.10 -14.61
CA LYS A 437 33.39 -1.60 -15.96
C LYS A 437 32.62 -0.77 -16.99
N PRO A 438 33.20 -0.57 -18.20
CA PRO A 438 32.49 0.07 -19.30
C PRO A 438 31.29 -0.77 -19.73
N SER A 439 30.23 -0.10 -20.17
CA SER A 439 29.03 -0.73 -20.70
C SER A 439 29.22 -1.04 -22.19
N VAL A 440 29.90 -2.15 -22.47
CA VAL A 440 30.21 -2.63 -23.83
C VAL A 440 29.72 -4.06 -24.01
N THR A 441 29.21 -4.37 -25.20
CA THR A 441 28.85 -5.75 -25.57
C THR A 441 30.09 -6.63 -25.68
N LYS A 442 29.89 -7.95 -25.76
CA LYS A 442 30.97 -8.91 -26.00
C LYS A 442 31.76 -8.61 -27.28
N ASP A 443 31.07 -8.06 -28.28
CA ASP A 443 31.61 -7.67 -29.58
C ASP A 443 32.15 -6.22 -29.61
N GLY A 444 32.17 -5.52 -28.47
CA GLY A 444 32.79 -4.20 -28.33
C GLY A 444 31.90 -3.00 -28.67
N VAL A 445 30.58 -3.19 -28.81
CA VAL A 445 29.63 -2.08 -29.07
C VAL A 445 29.28 -1.40 -27.76
N GLN A 446 29.46 -0.07 -27.69
CA GLN A 446 29.11 0.72 -26.52
C GLN A 446 27.60 0.93 -26.41
N VAL A 447 27.06 0.77 -25.19
CA VAL A 447 25.67 1.04 -24.84
C VAL A 447 25.61 1.88 -23.58
N ASP A 448 24.97 3.03 -23.64
CA ASP A 448 24.82 3.92 -22.48
C ASP A 448 23.71 3.40 -21.56
N LEU A 449 24.10 2.96 -20.37
CA LEU A 449 23.19 2.58 -19.29
C LEU A 449 22.94 3.79 -18.38
N LEU A 450 21.78 4.39 -18.53
CA LEU A 450 21.35 5.59 -17.82
C LEU A 450 20.40 5.22 -16.66
N MET A 451 20.24 6.14 -15.70
CA MET A 451 19.26 5.98 -14.63
C MET A 451 18.05 6.88 -14.82
N ASN A 452 16.90 6.39 -14.38
CA ASN A 452 15.71 7.18 -14.12
C ASN A 452 15.78 7.71 -12.68
N ALA A 453 15.40 8.98 -12.49
CA ALA A 453 15.27 9.61 -11.19
C ALA A 453 14.05 10.53 -11.18
N GLY A 454 13.58 10.93 -10.01
CA GLY A 454 12.56 11.97 -9.90
C GLY A 454 12.55 12.72 -8.58
N LEU A 455 13.37 12.31 -7.61
CA LEU A 455 13.57 13.02 -6.34
C LEU A 455 15.07 13.22 -6.05
N ALA A 456 15.37 14.17 -5.17
CA ALA A 456 16.75 14.44 -4.75
C ALA A 456 17.41 13.21 -4.06
N VAL A 457 16.61 12.38 -3.37
CA VAL A 457 17.05 11.13 -2.73
C VAL A 457 17.59 10.09 -3.72
N ASP A 458 17.24 10.18 -5.00
CA ASP A 458 17.75 9.27 -6.03
C ASP A 458 19.19 9.60 -6.44
N LEU A 459 19.66 10.83 -6.19
CA LEU A 459 20.91 11.35 -6.75
C LEU A 459 22.18 10.64 -6.25
N PRO A 460 22.32 10.25 -4.97
CA PRO A 460 23.45 9.45 -4.52
C PRO A 460 23.57 8.11 -5.28
N GLN A 461 22.43 7.54 -5.70
CA GLN A 461 22.38 6.26 -6.40
C GLN A 461 23.02 6.32 -7.80
N LEU A 462 23.14 7.52 -8.40
CA LEU A 462 23.80 7.70 -9.70
C LEU A 462 25.23 7.18 -9.70
N ALA A 463 25.97 7.55 -8.66
CA ALA A 463 27.33 7.09 -8.48
C ALA A 463 27.29 5.60 -8.17
N GLU A 464 26.46 5.15 -7.22
CA GLU A 464 26.40 3.78 -6.70
C GLU A 464 26.08 2.73 -7.75
N ALA A 465 25.14 3.03 -8.64
CA ALA A 465 24.76 2.14 -9.74
C ALA A 465 25.78 2.12 -10.88
N GLY A 466 26.67 3.12 -10.96
CA GLY A 466 27.64 3.24 -12.05
C GLY A 466 26.99 3.60 -13.39
N ALA A 467 25.92 4.41 -13.36
CA ALA A 467 25.21 4.86 -14.55
C ALA A 467 26.02 5.89 -15.34
N ALA A 468 25.82 5.94 -16.67
CA ALA A 468 26.45 6.91 -17.56
C ALA A 468 25.87 8.34 -17.39
N GLY A 469 24.68 8.47 -16.81
CA GLY A 469 23.98 9.73 -16.60
C GLY A 469 22.52 9.50 -16.19
N ILE A 470 21.72 10.56 -16.23
CA ILE A 470 20.27 10.52 -15.95
C ILE A 470 19.53 10.61 -17.29
N GLY A 471 18.94 9.50 -17.73
CA GLY A 471 18.21 9.44 -19.01
C GLY A 471 16.78 9.93 -18.93
N LEU A 472 16.24 10.00 -17.71
CA LEU A 472 14.93 10.59 -17.42
C LEU A 472 14.93 11.13 -15.98
N PHE A 473 14.86 12.44 -15.83
CA PHE A 473 14.49 13.08 -14.58
C PHE A 473 13.00 13.46 -14.62
N ARG A 474 12.18 12.73 -13.87
CA ARG A 474 10.74 12.95 -13.71
C ARG A 474 10.52 14.16 -12.82
N THR A 475 10.04 15.26 -13.38
CA THR A 475 9.83 16.48 -12.59
C THR A 475 8.54 16.42 -11.77
N GLU A 476 7.61 15.54 -12.14
CA GLU A 476 6.25 15.48 -11.59
C GLU A 476 6.19 15.05 -10.14
N LEU A 477 7.10 14.19 -9.71
CA LEU A 477 7.12 13.68 -8.34
C LEU A 477 7.18 14.85 -7.36
N GLN A 478 8.06 15.82 -7.59
CA GLN A 478 8.14 17.03 -6.74
C GLN A 478 6.79 17.79 -6.64
N PHE A 479 5.97 17.79 -7.69
CA PHE A 479 4.66 18.45 -7.67
C PHE A 479 3.62 17.63 -6.91
N MET A 480 3.64 16.30 -7.05
CA MET A 480 2.73 15.40 -6.34
C MET A 480 2.99 15.40 -4.83
N VAL A 481 4.27 15.40 -4.47
CA VAL A 481 4.80 15.42 -3.12
C VAL A 481 4.52 16.75 -2.39
N ALA A 482 4.49 17.87 -3.12
CA ALA A 482 4.37 19.18 -2.50
C ALA A 482 2.93 19.48 -2.05
N SER A 483 2.76 20.14 -0.90
CA SER A 483 1.45 20.62 -0.44
C SER A 483 0.87 21.77 -1.27
N THR A 484 1.73 22.45 -2.04
CA THR A 484 1.36 23.58 -2.91
C THR A 484 2.23 23.55 -4.16
N PHE A 485 1.78 24.22 -5.23
CA PHE A 485 2.56 24.32 -6.45
C PHE A 485 3.97 24.89 -6.17
N PRO A 486 5.05 24.11 -6.45
CA PRO A 486 6.42 24.54 -6.17
C PRO A 486 6.75 25.86 -6.86
N ARG A 487 7.24 26.83 -6.09
CA ARG A 487 7.70 28.13 -6.61
C ARG A 487 8.91 27.93 -7.55
N ALA A 488 9.08 28.86 -8.48
CA ALA A 488 10.18 28.82 -9.46
C ALA A 488 11.56 28.64 -8.82
N GLU A 489 11.83 29.31 -7.69
CA GLU A 489 13.10 29.20 -6.96
C GLU A 489 13.35 27.82 -6.37
N ALA A 490 12.29 27.12 -5.92
CA ALA A 490 12.41 25.77 -5.38
C ALA A 490 12.70 24.76 -6.50
N GLN A 491 12.07 24.94 -7.67
CA GLN A 491 12.37 24.16 -8.87
C GLN A 491 13.81 24.42 -9.34
N GLU A 492 14.25 25.69 -9.38
CA GLU A 492 15.62 26.07 -9.78
C GLU A 492 16.67 25.42 -8.88
N ARG A 493 16.48 25.47 -7.55
CA ARG A 493 17.38 24.81 -6.60
C ARG A 493 17.46 23.31 -6.86
N LEU A 494 16.32 22.62 -6.94
CA LEU A 494 16.30 21.19 -7.23
C LEU A 494 17.06 20.86 -8.53
N TYR A 495 16.77 21.55 -9.62
CA TYR A 495 17.43 21.28 -10.90
C TYR A 495 18.94 21.55 -10.85
N ARG A 496 19.38 22.53 -10.05
CA ARG A 496 20.81 22.79 -9.81
C ARG A 496 21.45 21.65 -9.02
N ASP A 497 20.80 21.18 -7.96
CA ASP A 497 21.28 20.08 -7.12
C ASP A 497 21.42 18.79 -7.93
N VAL A 498 20.46 18.51 -8.83
CA VAL A 498 20.50 17.37 -9.77
C VAL A 498 21.72 17.45 -10.68
N LEU A 499 21.99 18.62 -11.26
CA LEU A 499 23.14 18.83 -12.16
C LEU A 499 24.48 18.73 -11.43
N ASP A 500 24.55 19.25 -10.20
CA ASP A 500 25.75 19.19 -9.38
C ASP A 500 26.06 17.75 -8.95
N ALA A 501 25.03 16.98 -8.57
CA ALA A 501 25.15 15.56 -8.28
C ALA A 501 25.55 14.71 -9.51
N ALA A 502 25.12 15.12 -10.71
CA ALA A 502 25.49 14.46 -11.95
C ALA A 502 26.98 14.63 -12.32
N ARG A 503 27.69 15.60 -11.73
CA ARG A 503 29.13 15.85 -11.93
C ARG A 503 29.54 15.90 -13.40
N GLY A 504 28.75 16.59 -14.22
CA GLY A 504 28.98 16.76 -15.65
C GLY A 504 28.46 15.62 -16.55
N LYS A 505 27.89 14.55 -15.98
CA LYS A 505 27.15 13.54 -16.75
C LYS A 505 25.87 14.12 -17.34
N PRO A 506 25.38 13.62 -18.49
CA PRO A 506 24.15 14.11 -19.10
C PRO A 506 22.93 13.89 -18.20
N VAL A 507 22.05 14.89 -18.16
CA VAL A 507 20.76 14.84 -17.45
C VAL A 507 19.66 15.28 -18.40
N THR A 508 18.71 14.39 -18.66
CA THR A 508 17.51 14.69 -19.45
C THR A 508 16.33 14.99 -18.53
N PHE A 509 15.90 16.24 -18.47
CA PHE A 509 14.72 16.66 -17.73
C PHE A 509 13.46 16.46 -18.57
N ARG A 510 12.42 15.86 -17.99
CA ARG A 510 11.08 15.82 -18.60
C ARG A 510 10.23 16.95 -18.02
N THR A 511 9.57 17.73 -18.87
CA THR A 511 8.57 18.70 -18.38
C THR A 511 7.42 17.98 -17.71
N ILE A 512 6.65 18.71 -16.91
CA ILE A 512 5.63 18.14 -16.04
C ILE A 512 4.56 17.29 -16.80
N ASP A 513 4.53 16.00 -16.52
CA ASP A 513 3.55 14.97 -16.92
C ASP A 513 2.55 14.65 -15.78
N ILE A 514 1.73 15.65 -15.44
CA ILE A 514 0.63 15.53 -14.47
C ILE A 514 -0.72 15.47 -15.18
N GLY A 515 -1.75 15.01 -14.48
CA GLY A 515 -3.07 14.76 -15.06
C GLY A 515 -3.27 13.27 -15.34
N GLY A 516 -4.51 12.88 -15.57
CA GLY A 516 -4.88 11.48 -15.63
C GLY A 516 -4.95 10.83 -14.24
N ASP A 517 -4.18 9.75 -14.03
CA ASP A 517 -4.02 9.03 -12.76
C ASP A 517 -3.21 9.81 -11.70
N LYS A 518 -2.44 10.81 -12.14
CA LYS A 518 -1.53 11.60 -11.29
C LYS A 518 -2.20 12.91 -10.87
N VAL A 519 -3.06 12.82 -9.86
CA VAL A 519 -3.83 13.96 -9.34
C VAL A 519 -2.98 14.83 -8.41
N LEU A 520 -3.00 16.14 -8.62
CA LEU A 520 -2.35 17.11 -7.73
C LEU A 520 -3.33 17.55 -6.63
N PRO A 521 -2.99 17.41 -5.34
CA PRO A 521 -3.91 17.72 -4.23
C PRO A 521 -4.44 19.16 -4.23
N TYR A 522 -3.63 20.11 -4.71
CA TYR A 522 -3.94 21.54 -4.73
C TYR A 522 -4.56 22.03 -6.04
N PHE A 523 -4.84 21.15 -7.00
CA PHE A 523 -5.37 21.51 -8.32
C PHE A 523 -6.89 21.23 -8.39
N LYS A 524 -7.67 22.22 -7.96
CA LYS A 524 -9.13 22.11 -7.75
C LYS A 524 -9.98 21.94 -9.01
N ASP A 525 -9.41 22.23 -10.19
CA ASP A 525 -10.13 22.21 -11.48
C ASP A 525 -9.98 20.89 -12.25
N THR A 526 -9.49 19.81 -11.61
CA THR A 526 -9.34 18.53 -12.32
C THR A 526 -10.72 17.90 -12.46
N ILE A 527 -11.34 18.06 -13.63
CA ILE A 527 -12.56 17.34 -13.99
C ILE A 527 -12.24 15.85 -13.88
N GLN A 528 -13.08 15.08 -13.17
CA GLN A 528 -12.97 13.63 -13.22
C GLN A 528 -13.28 13.16 -14.64
N GLU A 529 -12.23 12.71 -15.34
CA GLU A 529 -12.34 12.16 -16.69
C GLU A 529 -12.66 10.66 -16.61
N GLU A 530 -13.51 10.17 -17.50
CA GLU A 530 -13.80 8.73 -17.60
C GLU A 530 -12.56 7.90 -17.96
N ASN A 531 -11.68 8.47 -18.79
CA ASN A 531 -10.45 7.82 -19.25
C ASN A 531 -9.23 8.73 -19.02
N PRO A 532 -8.72 8.80 -17.77
CA PRO A 532 -7.67 9.75 -17.39
C PRO A 532 -6.37 9.56 -18.19
N ALA A 533 -6.06 8.33 -18.63
CA ALA A 533 -4.89 8.06 -19.47
C ALA A 533 -4.97 8.70 -20.87
N LEU A 534 -6.17 8.87 -21.41
CA LEU A 534 -6.41 9.45 -22.74
C LEU A 534 -6.74 10.96 -22.68
N GLY A 535 -6.87 11.51 -21.48
CA GLY A 535 -7.45 12.83 -21.25
C GLY A 535 -6.45 14.00 -21.16
N TRP A 536 -6.79 14.97 -20.31
CA TRP A 536 -6.13 16.27 -20.19
C TRP A 536 -4.94 16.22 -19.24
N ARG A 537 -3.79 15.80 -19.79
CA ARG A 537 -2.54 15.63 -19.04
C ARG A 537 -1.32 16.16 -19.78
N ALA A 538 -0.20 16.27 -19.07
CA ALA A 538 1.13 16.49 -19.64
C ALA A 538 1.19 17.71 -20.58
N ILE A 539 1.74 17.58 -21.79
CA ILE A 539 1.90 18.72 -22.70
C ILE A 539 0.57 19.44 -22.99
N ARG A 540 -0.53 18.70 -23.12
CA ARG A 540 -1.88 19.26 -23.38
C ARG A 540 -2.29 20.25 -22.29
N LEU A 541 -2.16 19.83 -21.03
CA LEU A 541 -2.39 20.69 -19.88
C LEU A 541 -1.46 21.91 -19.89
N THR A 542 -0.18 21.70 -20.19
CA THR A 542 0.81 22.80 -20.13
C THR A 542 0.69 23.80 -21.26
N LEU A 543 0.15 23.41 -22.42
CA LEU A 543 -0.16 24.30 -23.54
C LEU A 543 -1.45 25.10 -23.27
N ASP A 544 -2.46 24.48 -22.65
CA ASP A 544 -3.69 25.18 -22.25
C ASP A 544 -3.48 26.09 -21.02
N ARG A 545 -2.53 25.74 -20.15
CA ARG A 545 -2.10 26.55 -19.01
C ARG A 545 -0.60 26.90 -19.12
N PRO A 546 -0.21 27.82 -20.05
CA PRO A 546 1.19 28.16 -20.31
C PRO A 546 1.97 28.65 -19.09
N GLY A 547 1.29 29.20 -18.07
CA GLY A 547 1.94 29.64 -16.83
C GLY A 547 2.71 28.53 -16.12
N LEU A 548 2.22 27.29 -16.20
CA LEU A 548 2.89 26.10 -15.64
C LEU A 548 4.20 25.83 -16.39
N LEU A 549 4.12 25.72 -17.72
CA LEU A 549 5.29 25.46 -18.56
C LEU A 549 6.32 26.57 -18.41
N ARG A 550 5.90 27.83 -18.52
CA ARG A 550 6.80 28.99 -18.45
C ARG A 550 7.56 29.04 -17.13
N THR A 551 6.90 28.76 -16.01
CA THR A 551 7.54 28.73 -14.69
C THR A 551 8.63 27.65 -14.63
N GLN A 552 8.30 26.45 -15.10
CA GLN A 552 9.23 25.32 -15.12
C GLN A 552 10.42 25.56 -16.06
N ILE A 553 10.16 26.02 -17.30
CA ILE A 553 11.20 26.34 -18.27
C ILE A 553 12.15 27.41 -17.72
N ARG A 554 11.62 28.46 -17.10
CA ARG A 554 12.44 29.52 -16.51
C ARG A 554 13.35 28.99 -15.40
N ALA A 555 12.85 28.10 -14.55
CA ALA A 555 13.64 27.46 -13.51
C ALA A 555 14.75 26.59 -14.10
N LEU A 556 14.45 25.77 -15.12
CA LEU A 556 15.45 24.94 -15.82
C LEU A 556 16.53 25.79 -16.50
N LEU A 557 16.15 26.84 -17.23
CA LEU A 557 17.10 27.74 -17.90
C LEU A 557 18.08 28.38 -16.91
N LYS A 558 17.58 28.82 -15.74
CA LYS A 558 18.42 29.40 -14.69
C LYS A 558 19.31 28.37 -13.99
N ALA A 559 18.79 27.17 -13.73
CA ALA A 559 19.54 26.10 -13.08
C ALA A 559 20.68 25.56 -13.97
N CYS A 560 20.46 25.56 -15.28
CA CYS A 560 21.43 25.13 -16.29
C CYS A 560 22.38 26.24 -16.76
N GLY A 561 22.42 27.41 -16.11
CA GLY A 561 23.35 28.49 -16.49
C GLY A 561 24.80 27.99 -16.59
N GLY A 562 25.41 28.13 -17.77
CA GLY A 562 26.77 27.63 -18.05
C GLY A 562 26.90 26.11 -18.26
N ARG A 563 25.79 25.38 -18.41
CA ARG A 563 25.74 23.92 -18.63
C ARG A 563 24.79 23.56 -19.78
N GLU A 564 24.84 22.33 -20.28
CA GLU A 564 23.86 21.81 -21.25
C GLU A 564 22.52 21.55 -20.56
N LEU A 565 21.42 22.00 -21.20
CA LEU A 565 20.06 21.63 -20.84
C LEU A 565 19.51 20.65 -21.89
N LYS A 566 19.26 19.40 -21.48
CA LYS A 566 18.43 18.46 -22.25
C LYS A 566 17.02 18.44 -21.68
N LEU A 567 16.07 18.89 -22.46
CA LEU A 567 14.66 19.01 -22.08
C LEU A 567 13.79 18.14 -22.97
N MET A 568 12.85 17.41 -22.40
CA MET A 568 11.96 16.50 -23.11
C MET A 568 10.49 16.79 -22.81
N LEU A 569 9.67 16.78 -23.86
CA LEU A 569 8.22 16.98 -23.80
C LEU A 569 7.46 15.63 -23.72
N PRO A 570 6.64 15.38 -22.69
CA PRO A 570 5.76 14.20 -22.59
C PRO A 570 4.46 14.36 -23.40
N MET A 571 3.85 13.23 -23.75
CA MET A 571 2.52 13.07 -24.36
C MET A 571 2.31 13.84 -25.66
N VAL A 572 3.40 14.07 -26.40
CA VAL A 572 3.33 14.68 -27.73
C VAL A 572 2.55 13.76 -28.65
N THR A 573 1.49 14.28 -29.23
CA THR A 573 0.59 13.61 -30.16
C THR A 573 0.83 14.08 -31.59
N GLU A 574 1.15 15.37 -31.77
CA GLU A 574 1.40 15.98 -33.08
C GLU A 574 2.59 16.96 -33.05
N LEU A 575 3.24 17.15 -34.20
CA LEU A 575 4.39 18.07 -34.33
C LEU A 575 4.04 19.53 -34.02
N GLY A 576 2.77 19.93 -34.18
CA GLY A 576 2.30 21.26 -33.83
C GLY A 576 2.47 21.60 -32.34
N GLU A 577 2.33 20.61 -31.45
CA GLU A 577 2.54 20.78 -30.01
C GLU A 577 4.01 21.08 -29.69
N ILE A 578 4.94 20.43 -30.40
CA ILE A 578 6.39 20.70 -30.28
C ILE A 578 6.69 22.14 -30.70
N ALA A 579 6.10 22.60 -31.81
CA ALA A 579 6.29 23.97 -32.30
C ALA A 579 5.78 25.02 -31.29
N GLN A 580 4.60 24.79 -30.70
CA GLN A 580 4.04 25.67 -29.66
C GLN A 580 4.90 25.68 -28.39
N ALA A 581 5.35 24.52 -27.92
CA ALA A 581 6.24 24.42 -26.77
C ALA A 581 7.57 25.13 -27.02
N ARG A 582 8.15 24.97 -28.22
CA ARG A 582 9.38 25.66 -28.64
C ARG A 582 9.19 27.19 -28.62
N GLU A 583 8.05 27.69 -29.10
CA GLU A 583 7.76 29.13 -29.04
C GLU A 583 7.73 29.66 -27.59
N ILE A 584 7.13 28.89 -26.66
CA ILE A 584 7.12 29.23 -25.23
C ILE A 584 8.55 29.26 -24.67
N ILE A 585 9.37 28.25 -25.00
CA ILE A 585 10.77 28.17 -24.57
C ILE A 585 11.56 29.38 -25.09
N ASP A 586 11.45 29.68 -26.38
CA ASP A 586 12.17 30.79 -27.01
C ASP A 586 11.78 32.15 -26.42
N ARG A 587 10.51 32.33 -26.04
CA ARG A 587 10.04 33.53 -25.33
C ARG A 587 10.69 33.66 -23.95
N GLU A 588 10.83 32.57 -23.20
CA GLU A 588 11.47 32.58 -21.89
C GLU A 588 12.99 32.75 -21.99
N VAL A 589 13.65 32.18 -23.01
CA VAL A 589 15.06 32.46 -23.32
C VAL A 589 15.26 33.95 -23.57
N ARG A 590 14.48 34.56 -24.48
CA ARG A 590 14.55 36.01 -24.76
C ARG A 590 14.27 36.85 -23.52
N HIS A 591 13.31 36.44 -22.68
CA HIS A 591 13.00 37.12 -21.43
C HIS A 591 14.22 37.12 -20.50
N LEU A 592 14.85 35.97 -20.28
CA LEU A 592 16.01 35.86 -19.39
C LEU A 592 17.26 36.55 -19.95
N SER A 593 17.50 36.51 -21.27
CA SER A 593 18.58 37.25 -21.91
C SER A 593 18.49 38.76 -21.64
N ARG A 594 17.28 39.33 -21.67
CA ARG A 594 17.06 40.77 -21.42
C ARG A 594 17.42 41.20 -20.01
N PHE A 595 17.35 40.31 -19.04
CA PHE A 595 17.71 40.57 -17.63
C PHE A 595 19.12 40.06 -17.27
N ALA A 596 19.96 39.77 -18.26
CA ALA A 596 21.36 39.34 -18.09
C ALA A 596 21.55 38.11 -17.18
N HIS A 597 20.59 37.18 -17.20
CA HIS A 597 20.76 35.89 -16.53
C HIS A 597 21.75 34.99 -17.29
N HIS A 598 22.48 34.16 -16.55
CA HIS A 598 23.36 33.14 -17.13
C HIS A 598 22.50 32.04 -17.76
N LEU A 599 22.61 31.88 -19.09
CA LEU A 599 21.86 30.88 -19.86
C LEU A 599 22.65 29.57 -20.03
N PRO A 600 21.96 28.47 -20.40
CA PRO A 600 22.61 27.22 -20.77
C PRO A 600 23.58 27.41 -21.94
N THR A 601 24.66 26.63 -21.98
CA THR A 601 25.61 26.60 -23.11
C THR A 601 24.97 26.02 -24.36
N SER A 602 24.05 25.08 -24.18
CA SER A 602 23.24 24.45 -25.21
C SER A 602 21.87 24.10 -24.64
N LEU A 603 20.83 24.23 -25.46
CA LEU A 603 19.49 23.74 -25.15
C LEU A 603 19.12 22.72 -26.22
N LYS A 604 18.98 21.47 -25.82
CA LYS A 604 18.49 20.38 -26.66
C LYS A 604 17.06 20.06 -26.28
N LEU A 605 16.16 20.15 -27.25
CA LEU A 605 14.75 19.84 -27.08
C LEU A 605 14.45 18.48 -27.69
N GLY A 606 13.93 17.58 -26.87
CA GLY A 606 13.48 16.24 -27.27
C GLY A 606 11.99 16.05 -27.08
N ALA A 607 11.47 14.95 -27.63
CA ALA A 607 10.11 14.49 -27.40
C ALA A 607 10.10 13.07 -26.84
N MET A 608 9.17 12.82 -25.93
CA MET A 608 8.85 11.48 -25.47
C MET A 608 7.93 10.83 -26.50
N LEU A 609 8.39 9.74 -27.11
CA LEU A 609 7.59 8.97 -28.05
C LEU A 609 6.79 7.92 -27.28
N GLU A 610 5.56 8.27 -26.98
CA GLU A 610 4.62 7.43 -26.24
C GLU A 610 3.21 7.39 -26.83
N VAL A 611 2.85 8.34 -27.69
CA VAL A 611 1.55 8.35 -28.38
C VAL A 611 1.69 7.73 -29.77
N PRO A 612 0.90 6.70 -30.13
CA PRO A 612 1.06 5.97 -31.39
C PRO A 612 0.89 6.80 -32.68
N SER A 613 0.20 7.94 -32.62
CA SER A 613 0.03 8.84 -33.78
C SER A 613 1.37 9.27 -34.39
N LEU A 614 2.38 9.48 -33.56
CA LEU A 614 3.71 9.89 -34.00
C LEU A 614 4.47 8.79 -34.76
N LEU A 615 4.05 7.52 -34.66
CA LEU A 615 4.65 6.43 -35.45
C LEU A 615 4.47 6.65 -36.96
N PHE A 616 3.44 7.40 -37.36
CA PHE A 616 3.17 7.74 -38.76
C PHE A 616 3.91 8.99 -39.24
N GLN A 617 4.66 9.67 -38.36
CA GLN A 617 5.43 10.89 -38.64
C GLN A 617 6.84 10.83 -38.04
N LEU A 618 7.44 9.62 -38.00
CA LEU A 618 8.73 9.42 -37.34
C LEU A 618 9.83 10.27 -37.96
N ASP A 619 9.96 10.30 -39.29
CA ASP A 619 11.04 11.05 -39.95
C ASP A 619 10.91 12.57 -39.73
N GLU A 620 9.69 13.09 -39.75
CA GLU A 620 9.40 14.49 -39.46
C GLU A 620 9.65 14.82 -37.99
N LEU A 621 9.26 13.92 -37.06
CA LEU A 621 9.55 14.05 -35.64
C LEU A 621 11.06 14.13 -35.40
N MET A 622 11.83 13.18 -35.94
CA MET A 622 13.29 13.12 -35.77
C MET A 622 13.98 14.41 -36.27
N LYS A 623 13.44 15.06 -37.31
CA LYS A 623 13.95 16.35 -37.81
C LYS A 623 13.53 17.55 -36.97
N ALA A 624 12.43 17.44 -36.21
CA ALA A 624 11.87 18.52 -35.41
C ALA A 624 12.51 18.66 -34.02
N VAL A 625 13.19 17.62 -33.54
CA VAL A 625 13.78 17.52 -32.20
C VAL A 625 15.24 17.07 -32.24
N ASP A 626 16.00 17.36 -31.18
CA ASP A 626 17.41 16.99 -31.06
C ASP A 626 17.61 15.53 -30.61
N PHE A 627 16.60 14.93 -29.96
CA PHE A 627 16.59 13.54 -29.52
C PHE A 627 15.16 13.07 -29.24
N VAL A 628 14.96 11.76 -29.22
CA VAL A 628 13.69 11.11 -28.84
C VAL A 628 13.96 10.13 -27.69
N SER A 629 13.03 10.05 -26.74
CA SER A 629 13.03 8.98 -25.74
C SER A 629 11.71 8.22 -25.79
N VAL A 630 11.77 6.90 -25.87
CA VAL A 630 10.59 6.04 -25.88
C VAL A 630 10.08 5.86 -24.45
N GLY A 631 8.85 6.31 -24.21
CA GLY A 631 8.09 6.03 -22.99
C GLY A 631 7.39 4.68 -23.13
N SER A 632 8.12 3.58 -22.94
CA SER A 632 7.61 2.24 -23.30
C SER A 632 6.33 1.84 -22.57
N ASN A 633 6.12 2.34 -21.35
CA ASN A 633 4.95 2.02 -20.54
C ASN A 633 3.67 2.57 -21.21
N ASP A 634 3.65 3.87 -21.49
CA ASP A 634 2.50 4.53 -22.10
C ASP A 634 2.36 4.15 -23.58
N LEU A 635 3.48 3.98 -24.31
CA LEU A 635 3.45 3.46 -25.69
C LEU A 635 2.82 2.07 -25.77
N PHE A 636 3.22 1.14 -24.89
CA PHE A 636 2.64 -0.20 -24.87
C PHE A 636 1.15 -0.15 -24.55
N GLN A 637 0.77 0.63 -23.53
CA GLN A 637 -0.62 0.83 -23.14
C GLN A 637 -1.48 1.31 -24.32
N PHE A 638 -1.04 2.30 -25.09
CA PHE A 638 -1.82 2.83 -26.21
C PHE A 638 -1.78 1.95 -27.46
N VAL A 639 -0.65 1.31 -27.77
CA VAL A 639 -0.55 0.38 -28.91
C VAL A 639 -1.39 -0.88 -28.68
N MET A 640 -1.40 -1.40 -27.45
CA MET A 640 -2.12 -2.63 -27.10
C MET A 640 -3.54 -2.37 -26.58
N ALA A 641 -3.91 -1.10 -26.35
CA ALA A 641 -5.17 -0.68 -25.73
C ALA A 641 -5.41 -1.35 -24.35
N VAL A 642 -4.40 -1.34 -23.49
CA VAL A 642 -4.42 -1.97 -22.16
C VAL A 642 -4.02 -0.96 -21.10
N ASP A 643 -4.90 -0.74 -20.13
CA ASP A 643 -4.59 0.06 -18.94
C ASP A 643 -3.71 -0.74 -17.98
N ARG A 644 -2.53 -0.18 -17.64
CA ARG A 644 -1.59 -0.76 -16.67
C ARG A 644 -2.18 -0.91 -15.26
N GLY A 645 -3.17 -0.09 -14.90
CA GLY A 645 -3.85 -0.16 -13.60
C GLY A 645 -4.86 -1.31 -13.51
N ASN A 646 -5.18 -1.95 -14.64
CA ASN A 646 -6.17 -3.00 -14.70
C ASN A 646 -5.55 -4.38 -14.43
N THR A 647 -5.70 -4.87 -13.20
CA THR A 647 -5.18 -6.17 -12.75
C THR A 647 -5.74 -7.37 -13.52
N GLN A 648 -6.90 -7.25 -14.18
CA GLN A 648 -7.46 -8.34 -15.00
C GLN A 648 -6.70 -8.54 -16.33
N LEU A 649 -5.85 -7.58 -16.73
CA LEU A 649 -5.14 -7.59 -18.01
C LEU A 649 -3.62 -7.68 -17.85
N SER A 650 -3.07 -7.72 -16.63
CA SER A 650 -1.63 -7.66 -16.36
C SER A 650 -0.83 -8.75 -17.07
N ASP A 651 -1.38 -9.97 -17.17
CA ASP A 651 -0.68 -11.13 -17.75
C ASP A 651 -1.12 -11.45 -19.19
N ARG A 652 -2.02 -10.64 -19.76
CA ARG A 652 -2.64 -10.95 -21.06
C ARG A 652 -1.71 -10.65 -22.23
N PHE A 653 -0.85 -9.64 -22.12
CA PHE A 653 -0.01 -9.17 -23.21
C PHE A 653 1.43 -9.02 -22.78
N ASP A 654 2.33 -9.63 -23.55
CA ASP A 654 3.76 -9.54 -23.32
C ASP A 654 4.35 -8.30 -24.00
N ALA A 655 5.13 -7.52 -23.26
CA ALA A 655 5.90 -6.40 -23.80
C ALA A 655 7.03 -6.85 -24.77
N LEU A 656 7.35 -8.14 -24.82
CA LEU A 656 8.23 -8.73 -25.84
C LEU A 656 7.45 -9.36 -27.00
N SER A 657 6.17 -9.07 -27.14
CA SER A 657 5.38 -9.54 -28.28
C SER A 657 5.88 -8.94 -29.60
N THR A 658 5.84 -9.74 -30.67
CA THR A 658 6.22 -9.35 -32.03
C THR A 658 5.65 -8.00 -32.50
N PRO A 659 4.34 -7.68 -32.34
CA PRO A 659 3.81 -6.38 -32.79
C PRO A 659 4.49 -5.20 -32.09
N PHE A 660 4.72 -5.29 -30.77
CA PHE A 660 5.34 -4.20 -30.03
C PHE A 660 6.83 -4.07 -30.33
N LEU A 661 7.56 -5.19 -30.45
CA LEU A 661 8.97 -5.16 -30.86
C LEU A 661 9.15 -4.58 -32.27
N ARG A 662 8.21 -4.82 -33.20
CA ARG A 662 8.22 -4.18 -34.53
C ARG A 662 8.04 -2.66 -34.44
N VAL A 663 7.15 -2.17 -33.57
CA VAL A 663 7.01 -0.74 -33.30
C VAL A 663 8.34 -0.17 -32.77
N LEU A 664 8.94 -0.82 -31.78
CA LEU A 664 10.23 -0.39 -31.22
C LEU A 664 11.36 -0.39 -32.27
N LYS A 665 11.39 -1.38 -33.16
CA LYS A 665 12.35 -1.44 -34.26
C LYS A 665 12.17 -0.30 -35.25
N GLN A 666 10.94 0.01 -35.65
CA GLN A 666 10.66 1.14 -36.56
C GLN A 666 11.18 2.45 -35.99
N ILE A 667 11.04 2.66 -34.67
CA ILE A 667 11.55 3.85 -33.98
C ILE A 667 13.09 3.89 -34.02
N ALA A 668 13.74 2.78 -33.68
CA ALA A 668 15.20 2.68 -33.70
C ALA A 668 15.76 2.93 -35.11
N ASP A 669 15.18 2.29 -36.13
CA ASP A 669 15.57 2.45 -37.52
C ASP A 669 15.37 3.90 -38.00
N ALA A 670 14.28 4.57 -37.60
CA ALA A 670 14.05 5.98 -37.90
C ALA A 670 15.09 6.90 -37.25
N GLY A 671 15.49 6.61 -36.01
CA GLY A 671 16.57 7.32 -35.31
C GLY A 671 17.89 7.23 -36.05
N VAL A 672 18.30 6.01 -36.46
CA VAL A 672 19.52 5.79 -37.24
C VAL A 672 19.47 6.53 -38.58
N ARG A 673 18.37 6.40 -39.33
CA ARG A 673 18.22 6.98 -40.67
C ARG A 673 18.25 8.52 -40.67
N ASN A 674 17.76 9.15 -39.60
CA ASN A 674 17.75 10.61 -39.43
C ASN A 674 18.87 11.12 -38.50
N GLN A 675 19.81 10.26 -38.09
CA GLN A 675 20.91 10.60 -37.18
C GLN A 675 20.45 11.24 -35.85
N THR A 676 19.26 10.86 -35.39
CA THR A 676 18.67 11.38 -34.15
C THR A 676 18.88 10.37 -33.03
N SER A 677 19.33 10.86 -31.88
CA SER A 677 19.56 10.00 -30.71
C SER A 677 18.24 9.45 -30.18
N VAL A 678 18.14 8.12 -30.05
CA VAL A 678 16.98 7.44 -29.49
C VAL A 678 17.39 6.77 -28.17
N THR A 679 16.67 7.10 -27.11
CA THR A 679 16.77 6.44 -25.80
C THR A 679 15.46 5.72 -25.49
N LEU A 680 15.46 4.71 -24.62
CA LEU A 680 14.23 4.19 -24.01
C LEU A 680 14.30 4.35 -22.49
N CYS A 681 13.25 4.89 -21.87
CA CYS A 681 13.25 5.21 -20.43
C CYS A 681 12.12 4.57 -19.59
N GLY A 682 11.33 3.68 -20.19
CA GLY A 682 10.31 2.91 -19.46
C GLY A 682 10.86 1.64 -18.81
N GLU A 683 10.00 0.91 -18.10
CA GLU A 683 10.37 -0.26 -17.28
C GLU A 683 10.93 -1.42 -18.11
N LEU A 684 10.63 -1.44 -19.41
CA LEU A 684 11.17 -2.44 -20.34
C LEU A 684 12.72 -2.44 -20.36
N ALA A 685 13.37 -1.31 -20.08
CA ALA A 685 14.82 -1.22 -19.98
C ALA A 685 15.40 -1.91 -18.72
N GLY A 686 14.58 -2.17 -17.70
CA GLY A 686 15.05 -2.62 -16.38
C GLY A 686 15.22 -4.13 -16.21
N LYS A 687 14.67 -4.94 -17.13
CA LYS A 687 14.77 -6.42 -17.07
C LYS A 687 15.83 -6.90 -18.08
N PRO A 688 16.79 -7.76 -17.70
CA PRO A 688 17.87 -8.19 -18.61
C PRO A 688 17.40 -8.73 -19.97
N ILE A 689 16.39 -9.62 -20.00
CA ILE A 689 15.87 -10.16 -21.27
C ILE A 689 15.25 -9.09 -22.16
N SER A 690 14.59 -8.09 -21.56
CA SER A 690 13.98 -6.99 -22.30
C SER A 690 15.01 -5.96 -22.76
N ALA A 691 16.00 -5.65 -21.93
CA ALA A 691 17.15 -4.83 -22.32
C ALA A 691 17.95 -5.48 -23.45
N MET A 692 18.16 -6.81 -23.40
CA MET A 692 18.77 -7.59 -24.46
C MET A 692 18.03 -7.40 -25.78
N ALA A 693 16.70 -7.55 -25.76
CA ALA A 693 15.86 -7.32 -26.94
C ALA A 693 16.03 -5.90 -27.48
N LEU A 694 15.97 -4.87 -26.63
CA LEU A 694 16.15 -3.47 -27.05
C LEU A 694 17.51 -3.23 -27.71
N ILE A 695 18.60 -3.76 -27.13
CA ILE A 695 19.93 -3.62 -27.71
C ILE A 695 20.00 -4.31 -29.07
N GLY A 696 19.44 -5.52 -29.21
CA GLY A 696 19.34 -6.23 -30.48
C GLY A 696 18.47 -5.52 -31.53
N LEU A 697 17.46 -4.75 -31.11
CA LEU A 697 16.66 -3.91 -32.03
C LEU A 697 17.39 -2.64 -32.50
N GLY A 698 18.54 -2.31 -31.93
CA GLY A 698 19.35 -1.14 -32.32
C GLY A 698 19.39 -0.01 -31.29
N TYR A 699 18.79 -0.15 -30.10
CA TYR A 699 18.91 0.85 -29.05
C TYR A 699 20.33 0.84 -28.47
N ARG A 700 20.94 2.03 -28.37
CA ARG A 700 22.30 2.21 -27.80
C ARG A 700 22.31 3.07 -26.53
N SER A 701 21.15 3.55 -26.10
CA SER A 701 20.95 4.30 -24.87
C SER A 701 19.66 3.82 -24.21
N ILE A 702 19.74 3.31 -22.99
CA ILE A 702 18.58 2.81 -22.23
C ILE A 702 18.65 3.30 -20.79
N SER A 703 17.52 3.75 -20.26
CA SER A 703 17.38 4.37 -18.94
C SER A 703 16.43 3.57 -18.06
N MET A 704 16.87 3.20 -16.86
CA MET A 704 16.20 2.25 -15.98
C MET A 704 16.32 2.64 -14.50
N SER A 705 15.73 1.86 -13.59
CA SER A 705 15.94 2.08 -12.16
C SER A 705 17.41 1.82 -11.77
N PRO A 706 17.96 2.48 -10.73
CA PRO A 706 19.35 2.26 -10.33
C PRO A 706 19.68 0.79 -10.00
N ALA A 707 18.73 0.05 -9.42
CA ALA A 707 18.90 -1.37 -9.09
C ALA A 707 19.04 -2.27 -10.33
N SER A 708 18.42 -1.91 -11.46
CA SER A 708 18.45 -2.69 -12.70
C SER A 708 19.77 -2.57 -13.47
N ILE A 709 20.59 -1.54 -13.22
CA ILE A 709 21.82 -1.28 -13.99
C ILE A 709 22.82 -2.44 -13.85
N GLY A 710 22.98 -2.99 -12.65
CA GLY A 710 23.89 -4.12 -12.40
C GLY A 710 23.55 -5.37 -13.21
N PRO A 711 22.33 -5.92 -13.06
CA PRO A 711 21.84 -7.06 -13.86
C PRO A 711 21.94 -6.83 -15.37
N VAL A 712 21.50 -5.66 -15.86
CA VAL A 712 21.54 -5.36 -17.31
C VAL A 712 22.98 -5.23 -17.80
N LYS A 713 23.89 -4.67 -17.00
CA LYS A 713 25.32 -4.60 -17.35
C LYS A 713 25.96 -5.99 -17.41
N ALA A 714 25.61 -6.90 -16.51
CA ALA A 714 26.10 -8.28 -16.54
C ALA A 714 25.66 -9.04 -17.80
N MET A 715 24.39 -8.87 -18.19
CA MET A 715 23.86 -9.40 -19.44
C MET A 715 24.60 -8.80 -20.65
N LEU A 716 24.71 -7.46 -20.67
CA LEU A 716 25.33 -6.70 -21.76
C LEU A 716 26.76 -7.19 -22.04
N THR A 717 27.58 -7.39 -21.00
CA THR A 717 28.99 -7.77 -21.17
C THR A 717 29.20 -9.15 -21.78
N GLU A 718 28.19 -10.02 -21.71
CA GLU A 718 28.23 -11.36 -22.30
C GLU A 718 27.45 -11.47 -23.63
N LEU A 719 26.84 -10.38 -24.09
CA LEU A 719 25.95 -10.37 -25.26
C LEU A 719 26.75 -10.31 -26.58
N PRO A 720 26.70 -11.35 -27.45
CA PRO A 720 27.13 -11.26 -28.84
C PRO A 720 26.04 -10.53 -29.65
N LEU A 721 26.23 -9.23 -29.86
CA LEU A 721 25.22 -8.36 -30.46
C LEU A 721 25.01 -8.68 -31.94
N ALA A 722 26.08 -8.97 -32.70
CA ALA A 722 25.94 -9.25 -34.13
C ALA A 722 25.09 -10.52 -34.39
N GLU A 723 25.22 -11.53 -33.54
CA GLU A 723 24.37 -12.72 -33.60
C GLU A 723 22.91 -12.41 -33.22
N LEU A 724 22.68 -11.57 -32.21
CA LEU A 724 21.34 -11.19 -31.81
C LEU A 724 20.62 -10.36 -32.87
N GLU A 725 21.33 -9.46 -33.56
CA GLU A 725 20.80 -8.68 -34.69
C GLU A 725 20.37 -9.62 -35.82
N THR A 726 21.19 -10.61 -36.17
CA THR A 726 20.85 -11.67 -37.15
C THR A 726 19.62 -12.47 -36.72
N PHE A 727 19.55 -12.84 -35.43
CA PHE A 727 18.39 -13.54 -34.86
C PHE A 727 17.10 -12.71 -35.01
N PHE A 728 17.15 -11.40 -34.79
CA PHE A 728 15.98 -10.54 -34.98
C PHE A 728 15.57 -10.42 -36.44
N ASP A 729 16.51 -10.32 -37.37
CA ASP A 729 16.20 -10.28 -38.80
C ASP A 729 15.46 -11.56 -39.24
N ASP A 730 15.88 -12.72 -38.73
CA ASP A 730 15.26 -14.02 -39.02
C ASP A 730 13.89 -14.20 -38.35
N ASN A 731 13.73 -13.81 -37.08
CA ASN A 731 12.55 -14.18 -36.26
C ASN A 731 11.51 -13.06 -36.12
N LEU A 732 11.89 -11.79 -36.25
CA LEU A 732 10.95 -10.66 -36.12
C LEU A 732 10.24 -10.35 -37.43
N MET A 733 10.91 -10.60 -38.56
CA MET A 733 10.39 -10.31 -39.91
C MET A 733 9.74 -11.52 -40.59
N ALA A 734 9.99 -12.75 -40.11
CA ALA A 734 9.34 -13.95 -40.63
C ALA A 734 7.84 -14.05 -40.25
N PRO A 735 7.03 -14.78 -41.04
CA PRO A 735 5.67 -15.17 -40.65
C PRO A 735 5.73 -16.03 -39.37
N ALA A 736 4.83 -15.72 -38.43
CA ALA A 736 4.89 -16.13 -37.03
C ALA A 736 5.35 -17.58 -36.78
N HIS A 737 6.40 -17.73 -35.96
CA HIS A 737 6.77 -19.00 -35.35
C HIS A 737 5.71 -19.44 -34.32
N GLY A 738 5.56 -20.75 -34.09
CA GLY A 738 4.62 -21.30 -33.10
C GLY A 738 4.96 -20.99 -31.64
N LEU A 739 6.10 -20.34 -31.35
CA LEU A 739 6.55 -19.97 -30.02
C LEU A 739 6.55 -18.44 -29.83
N PRO A 740 6.20 -17.94 -28.63
CA PRO A 740 6.26 -16.51 -28.32
C PRO A 740 7.72 -16.03 -28.32
N MET A 741 7.94 -14.79 -28.77
CA MET A 741 9.28 -14.20 -28.91
C MET A 741 10.09 -14.20 -27.61
N ARG A 742 9.45 -14.04 -26.44
CA ARG A 742 10.12 -14.19 -25.14
C ARG A 742 10.79 -15.56 -24.99
N ALA A 743 10.11 -16.63 -25.38
CA ALA A 743 10.67 -17.98 -25.28
C ALA A 743 11.85 -18.16 -26.25
N LEU A 744 11.77 -17.58 -27.45
CA LEU A 744 12.88 -17.60 -28.41
C LEU A 744 14.10 -16.82 -27.89
N LEU A 745 13.89 -15.65 -27.27
CA LEU A 745 14.97 -14.88 -26.65
C LEU A 745 15.57 -15.59 -25.43
N GLN A 746 14.75 -16.28 -24.64
CA GLN A 746 15.23 -17.09 -23.52
C GLN A 746 16.12 -18.23 -24.02
N ALA A 747 15.69 -18.97 -25.05
CA ALA A 747 16.49 -20.02 -25.66
C ALA A 747 17.82 -19.48 -26.23
N PHE A 748 17.78 -18.33 -26.90
CA PHE A 748 18.99 -17.66 -27.40
C PHE A 748 19.98 -17.34 -26.27
N ALA A 749 19.48 -16.83 -25.15
CA ALA A 749 20.30 -16.51 -23.98
C ALA A 749 20.87 -17.77 -23.30
N ASP A 750 20.06 -18.81 -23.13
CA ASP A 750 20.46 -20.08 -22.51
C ASP A 750 21.56 -20.78 -23.32
N ASP A 751 21.40 -20.87 -24.65
CA ASP A 751 22.37 -21.48 -25.57
C ASP A 751 23.76 -20.80 -25.50
N ARG A 752 23.79 -19.50 -25.16
CA ARG A 752 25.00 -18.68 -25.12
C ARG A 752 25.46 -18.36 -23.70
N SER A 753 24.79 -18.91 -22.70
CA SER A 753 25.05 -18.65 -21.27
C SER A 753 25.03 -17.17 -20.90
N ILE A 754 24.12 -16.40 -21.52
CA ILE A 754 23.91 -14.99 -21.21
C ILE A 754 23.13 -14.89 -19.87
N PRO A 755 23.63 -14.15 -18.87
CA PRO A 755 22.97 -14.08 -17.57
C PRO A 755 21.73 -13.18 -17.64
N LEU A 756 20.55 -13.75 -17.38
CA LEU A 756 19.27 -13.03 -17.32
C LEU A 756 18.78 -12.72 -15.89
#